data_AF-A0A151ZRV3-F1
#
_entry.id   AF-A0A151ZRV3-F1
#
_cell.length_a   1.000
_cell.length_b   1.000
_cell.length_c   1.000
_cell.angle_alpha   90.00
_cell.angle_beta   90.00
_cell.angle_gamma   90.00
#
_symmetry.space_group_name_H-M   'P 1'
#
loop_
_entity.id
_entity.type
_entity.pdbx_description
1 polymer ?
#
loop_
_entity_poly.entity_id
_entity_poly.type
_entity_poly.pdbx_seq_one_letter_code
_entity_poly.pdbx_strand_id
1 'polypeptide(L)'
;MSVKSSSIGFPRMGENRELKKNVEAYWSGKLDEQEFLKTCQEIKCKHWKLQESTAIDFIPSNDFSMYDHVLDHTMLFGAIPKRYQGVVESEVNDKTNGLRTYFAMARGYQTPKAAQAVSSVDSGEGCCASGYGNSSQLKQVIDVGSFEMKKWFDTNYHFMVPEFSENQQFRLTNAPGYSRPKPIQEYIEALEIGVETRPVILGPVSYLLLGKCIDKPYENRYDSLKYLSNLLVVYGELFSHLQQLNVKWVQIDEPILSLDLDHQLVKDSFEIAYKSIRSFAPSVNILVASYFGSLKANFNLISNLPINAIHLDLKRSTKDVISTILTKIPYHWSVSLGIIDGRNIWKNDLKASLEYLQEISINIGLKRLIIGPSCSLLHSPHSLDREQGKVSQEILEWLSFAVEKLREIQFLTKALNGQLDKEYYQLNQDCISRRSVSKLIHNIDVKNRVKSVTTDMLKRKSPFVKRSEAQKRRLSTLPELFPTTTIGSFPQTTEVRLARNNYRTGKITEEQYDQFIKKEIQQCVQVQEECGLDVLVHGEFERVDMVEYFGEHLKGFVFTSNGWVQSYGSRCVKPPVIFGDVYRPYPMTVNYTKYAQSLTSKPMKGMLTGPVTILKWSFVRDDQALSETCQQIALAIRDEVSDLENAGIACIQIDEPAIREGLPLCQVDWEHYLQWSIDCFLLSSTNVEDQTQIHSHMCYSDFNDIFPSIQRMDVDALTIEHSKSDLKLLKAFEKFGYTNGIGPGLYDIHSPRIPAILDMKERVEQMIKYIHPSLIWINPDCGLKTRSMLETKPSLVNMVQVAKILRSSYSNGKTEKLPFKVKDISLADWGRKEIEIAENEMPGLIELRKKYGPLQILKGARIAGSLHMTIQTAVLIETLIALGANVQWSSCNIFSTQDHAAAAMAARGVPVYAWKEETEEEYLWCIDQTIIFPDGQPLNMILDDGGDLTNIIHQKYPHLLSGIRGISEETTTGVHNLFKMLNNGTLKIPAINVNDSVTKSKFDNIYGCRESLIHGLKNGAEVMIAGKTAVVAGYGDVGKGCAQALQRSGARVLITEIDPINALQACMEGYQVVTMDTAAPLSHIFVTTTGCRDIITERHFNQMREDAVICNIGHFDVEIDVAWLNTNAVKKVNVKPQVDRYTLSNGRHIILLAEGRLVNLGCASGHSSFVMSTSFCNQTLAQIALWTEPSKYPLGVHFLPKELDEEVARIHLHHLNQQLTILTTDQAKYLDVQVNGPFKPKHYRY
;
A
#
# COMPACT_ATOMS: atom_id res chain seq x y z
N MET A 1 14.64 52.77 10.57
CA MET A 1 14.51 51.45 9.93
C MET A 1 14.06 50.48 11.00
N SER A 2 13.21 49.48 10.73
CA SER A 2 13.10 48.39 11.70
C SER A 2 12.72 47.09 10.99
N VAL A 3 13.71 46.43 10.38
CA VAL A 3 13.69 44.98 10.22
C VAL A 3 13.39 44.37 11.59
N LYS A 4 12.53 43.36 11.65
CA LYS A 4 12.09 42.72 12.89
C LYS A 4 12.67 41.32 13.03
N SER A 5 12.87 40.85 14.26
CA SER A 5 13.25 39.46 14.54
C SER A 5 12.05 38.63 14.99
N SER A 6 12.03 37.35 14.64
CA SER A 6 10.97 36.42 15.01
C SER A 6 11.53 35.07 15.40
N SER A 7 11.04 34.54 16.51
CA SER A 7 11.08 33.11 16.79
C SER A 7 9.78 32.48 16.29
N ILE A 8 9.87 31.32 15.63
CA ILE A 8 8.70 30.58 15.08
C ILE A 8 8.13 29.60 16.11
N GLY A 9 8.96 29.19 17.07
CA GLY A 9 8.68 28.23 18.15
C GLY A 9 9.99 27.85 18.85
N PHE A 10 9.93 27.42 20.11
CA PHE A 10 11.12 27.15 20.92
C PHE A 10 11.12 25.73 21.53
N PRO A 11 12.27 25.07 21.74
CA PRO A 11 12.31 23.72 22.31
C PRO A 11 11.79 23.69 23.74
N ARG A 12 10.72 22.92 23.94
CA ARG A 12 9.93 22.89 25.18
C ARG A 12 10.42 21.94 26.29
N MET A 13 11.37 21.06 25.99
CA MET A 13 11.83 20.06 26.96
C MET A 13 12.52 20.67 28.19
N GLY A 14 13.01 21.91 28.05
CA GLY A 14 13.87 22.58 29.01
C GLY A 14 15.33 22.14 28.86
N GLU A 15 16.24 22.95 29.40
CA GLU A 15 17.70 22.76 29.31
C GLU A 15 18.13 21.38 29.83
N ASN A 16 17.46 20.82 30.85
CA ASN A 16 17.81 19.55 31.49
C ASN A 16 16.71 18.49 31.37
N ARG A 17 15.88 18.62 30.33
CA ARG A 17 14.69 17.79 30.12
C ARG A 17 13.76 17.84 31.33
N GLU A 18 13.59 19.01 31.93
CA GLU A 18 12.69 19.28 33.05
C GLU A 18 11.28 18.77 32.73
N LEU A 19 10.79 19.03 31.50
CA LEU A 19 9.47 18.57 31.07
C LEU A 19 9.35 17.04 31.06
N LYS A 20 10.39 16.32 30.60
CA LYS A 20 10.40 14.85 30.60
C LYS A 20 10.24 14.31 32.01
N LYS A 21 11.07 14.80 32.94
CA LYS A 21 11.07 14.37 34.34
C LYS A 21 9.71 14.65 34.99
N ASN A 22 9.14 15.82 34.70
CA ASN A 22 7.85 16.25 35.22
C ASN A 22 6.71 15.32 34.74
N VAL A 23 6.62 15.07 33.44
CA VAL A 23 5.60 14.19 32.84
C VAL A 23 5.70 12.75 33.34
N GLU A 24 6.91 12.18 33.40
CA GLU A 24 7.11 10.80 33.88
C GLU A 24 6.85 10.64 35.38
N ALA A 25 7.16 11.65 36.18
CA ALA A 25 6.82 11.65 37.60
C ALA A 25 5.31 11.72 37.83
N TYR A 26 4.59 12.55 37.05
CA TYR A 26 3.13 12.59 37.08
C TYR A 26 2.50 11.24 36.70
N TRP A 27 2.94 10.61 35.59
CA TRP A 27 2.41 9.30 35.16
C TRP A 27 2.70 8.16 36.14
N SER A 28 3.79 8.25 36.93
CA SER A 28 4.13 7.27 37.95
C SER A 28 3.49 7.55 39.32
N GLY A 29 2.63 8.58 39.42
CA GLY A 29 1.94 8.97 40.65
C GLY A 29 2.86 9.60 41.71
N LYS A 30 4.06 10.06 41.33
CA LYS A 30 5.02 10.71 42.23
C LYS A 30 4.81 12.21 42.37
N LEU A 31 3.94 12.79 41.56
CA LEU A 31 3.71 14.21 41.41
C LEU A 31 2.21 14.41 41.22
N ASP A 32 1.61 15.34 41.97
CA ASP A 32 0.19 15.66 41.81
C ASP A 32 -0.07 16.60 40.61
N GLU A 33 -1.34 16.85 40.29
CA GLU A 33 -1.74 17.70 39.16
C GLU A 33 -1.26 19.15 39.32
N GLN A 34 -1.33 19.72 40.53
CA GLN A 34 -0.97 21.13 40.76
C GLN A 34 0.54 21.35 40.64
N GLU A 35 1.33 20.47 41.25
CA GLU A 35 2.79 20.49 41.17
C GLU A 35 3.29 20.26 39.73
N PHE A 36 2.61 19.36 39.00
CA PHE A 36 2.90 19.09 37.60
C PHE A 36 2.69 20.34 36.73
N LEU A 37 1.53 20.99 36.86
CA LEU A 37 1.18 22.18 36.08
C LEU A 37 2.06 23.39 36.43
N LYS A 38 2.40 23.56 37.71
CA LYS A 38 3.33 24.60 38.16
C LYS A 38 4.69 24.47 37.47
N THR A 39 5.24 23.26 37.41
CA THR A 39 6.52 23.03 36.72
C THR A 39 6.41 23.32 35.22
N CYS A 40 5.29 22.99 34.57
CA CYS A 40 5.05 23.38 33.17
C CYS A 40 5.01 24.90 32.99
N GLN A 41 4.39 25.64 33.90
CA GLN A 41 4.37 27.11 33.89
C GLN A 41 5.77 27.70 34.04
N GLU A 42 6.56 27.19 34.99
CA GLU A 42 7.94 27.65 35.22
C GLU A 42 8.84 27.48 33.98
N ILE A 43 8.67 26.39 33.23
CA ILE A 43 9.40 26.17 31.97
C ILE A 43 9.02 27.22 30.93
N LYS A 44 7.71 27.48 30.73
CA LYS A 44 7.22 28.51 29.79
C LYS A 44 7.77 29.89 30.14
N CYS A 45 7.64 30.32 31.40
CA CYS A 45 8.14 31.61 31.87
C CYS A 45 9.64 31.79 31.62
N LYS A 46 10.45 30.75 31.90
CA LYS A 46 11.90 30.78 31.62
C LYS A 46 12.19 30.96 30.13
N HIS A 47 11.50 30.25 29.25
CA HIS A 47 11.72 30.35 27.81
C HIS A 47 11.28 31.70 27.21
N TRP A 48 10.17 32.28 27.71
CA TRP A 48 9.75 33.63 27.29
C TRP A 48 10.74 34.70 27.74
N LYS A 49 11.19 34.65 29.00
CA LYS A 49 12.20 35.58 29.52
C LYS A 49 13.54 35.45 28.80
N LEU A 50 13.94 34.23 28.45
CA LEU A 50 15.14 33.98 27.66
C LEU A 50 15.05 34.64 26.29
N GLN A 51 13.97 34.43 25.56
CA GLN A 51 13.76 35.02 24.24
C GLN A 51 13.66 36.56 24.31
N GLU A 52 12.97 37.10 25.32
CA GLU A 52 12.93 38.55 25.60
C GLU A 52 14.33 39.11 25.85
N SER A 53 15.17 38.42 26.65
CA SER A 53 16.55 38.85 26.93
C SER A 53 17.45 38.85 25.69
N THR A 54 17.12 38.07 24.67
CA THR A 54 17.78 38.10 23.35
C THR A 54 17.25 39.20 22.42
N ALA A 55 16.31 40.02 22.89
CA ALA A 55 15.68 41.13 22.16
C ALA A 55 14.96 40.71 20.87
N ILE A 56 14.35 39.52 20.87
CA ILE A 56 13.50 39.04 19.77
C ILE A 56 12.18 39.83 19.76
N ASP A 57 11.79 40.41 18.62
CA ASP A 57 10.56 41.22 18.53
C ASP A 57 9.28 40.37 18.62
N PHE A 58 9.24 39.21 17.96
CA PHE A 58 8.10 38.31 17.97
C PHE A 58 8.43 36.99 18.68
N ILE A 59 8.00 36.88 19.94
CA ILE A 59 8.21 35.70 20.81
C ILE A 59 6.96 34.79 20.75
N PRO A 60 7.09 33.49 20.47
CA PRO A 60 5.95 32.58 20.39
C PRO A 60 5.35 32.27 21.77
N SER A 61 4.03 32.05 21.78
CA SER A 61 3.30 31.33 22.84
C SER A 61 2.41 30.27 22.20
N ASN A 62 1.87 29.33 22.98
CA ASN A 62 1.17 28.15 22.50
C ASN A 62 2.05 27.10 21.78
N ASP A 63 3.35 27.35 21.61
CA ASP A 63 4.35 26.41 21.10
C ASP A 63 4.73 25.33 22.13
N PHE A 64 4.60 25.64 23.43
CA PHE A 64 4.73 24.67 24.51
C PHE A 64 3.64 23.58 24.41
N SER A 65 3.95 22.36 24.83
CA SER A 65 2.99 21.26 24.97
C SER A 65 3.49 20.29 26.02
N MET A 66 2.57 19.62 26.70
CA MET A 66 2.90 18.54 27.63
C MET A 66 3.26 17.24 26.90
N TYR A 67 2.82 17.08 25.65
CA TYR A 67 3.08 15.88 24.86
C TYR A 67 3.23 16.19 23.36
N ASP A 68 2.16 16.70 22.74
CA ASP A 68 2.10 17.04 21.32
C ASP A 68 1.16 18.23 21.07
N HIS A 69 1.61 19.15 20.22
CA HIS A 69 0.86 20.36 19.89
C HIS A 69 -0.37 20.07 19.01
N VAL A 70 -0.37 19.02 18.17
CA VAL A 70 -1.57 18.64 17.40
C VAL A 70 -2.61 18.00 18.31
N LEU A 71 -2.17 17.19 19.27
CA LEU A 71 -3.02 16.69 20.35
C LEU A 71 -3.61 17.83 21.21
N ASP A 72 -2.84 18.89 21.49
CA ASP A 72 -3.34 20.08 22.19
C ASP A 72 -4.50 20.73 21.42
N HIS A 73 -4.40 20.83 20.09
CA HIS A 73 -5.47 21.34 19.24
C HIS A 73 -6.69 20.40 19.21
N THR A 74 -6.46 19.09 19.23
CA THR A 74 -7.54 18.10 19.32
C THR A 74 -8.33 18.24 20.62
N MET A 75 -7.64 18.44 21.75
CA MET A 75 -8.31 18.77 23.00
C MET A 75 -9.02 20.11 22.93
N LEU A 76 -8.34 21.16 22.45
CA LEU A 76 -8.85 22.53 22.32
C LEU A 76 -10.18 22.59 21.54
N PHE A 77 -10.33 21.76 20.51
CA PHE A 77 -11.53 21.71 19.66
C PHE A 77 -12.56 20.67 20.12
N GLY A 78 -12.29 19.96 21.23
CA GLY A 78 -13.20 18.95 21.78
C GLY A 78 -13.39 17.73 20.89
N ALA A 79 -12.44 17.45 19.99
CA ALA A 79 -12.48 16.33 19.05
C ALA A 79 -12.05 15.02 19.72
N ILE A 80 -12.80 14.59 20.74
CA ILE A 80 -12.50 13.41 21.56
C ILE A 80 -13.39 12.24 21.09
N PRO A 81 -12.81 11.13 20.56
CA PRO A 81 -13.59 9.99 20.11
C PRO A 81 -14.39 9.32 21.23
N LYS A 82 -15.58 8.79 20.89
CA LYS A 82 -16.51 8.15 21.86
C LYS A 82 -15.87 7.03 22.70
N ARG A 83 -14.87 6.32 22.17
CA ARG A 83 -14.18 5.25 22.91
C ARG A 83 -13.51 5.73 24.20
N TYR A 84 -13.17 7.02 24.31
CA TYR A 84 -12.61 7.60 25.53
C TYR A 84 -13.67 8.11 26.51
N GLN A 85 -14.96 7.99 26.20
CA GLN A 85 -16.03 8.50 27.05
C GLN A 85 -15.98 7.91 28.47
N GLY A 86 -15.65 6.62 28.62
CA GLY A 86 -15.45 6.01 29.93
C GLY A 86 -14.30 6.64 30.73
N VAL A 87 -13.22 7.09 30.04
CA VAL A 87 -12.12 7.84 30.67
C VAL A 87 -12.60 9.23 31.09
N VAL A 88 -13.30 9.95 30.20
CA VAL A 88 -13.85 11.28 30.48
C VAL A 88 -14.81 11.26 31.67
N GLU A 89 -15.72 10.28 31.74
CA GLU A 89 -16.65 10.12 32.85
C GLU A 89 -15.93 9.81 34.16
N SER A 90 -14.84 9.03 34.12
CA SER A 90 -14.00 8.77 35.30
C SER A 90 -13.30 10.03 35.81
N GLU A 91 -12.87 10.92 34.91
CA GLU A 91 -12.21 12.18 35.27
C GLU A 91 -13.12 13.16 35.98
N VAL A 92 -14.38 13.27 35.52
CA VAL A 92 -15.38 14.16 36.14
C VAL A 92 -15.62 13.76 37.60
N ASN A 93 -15.64 12.45 37.88
CA ASN A 93 -15.82 11.92 39.23
C ASN A 93 -14.60 12.17 40.13
N ASP A 94 -13.39 12.12 39.56
CA ASP A 94 -12.12 12.30 40.28
C ASP A 94 -11.65 13.76 40.33
N LYS A 95 -12.42 14.69 39.76
CA LYS A 95 -12.11 16.14 39.66
C LYS A 95 -10.78 16.46 38.98
N THR A 96 -10.34 15.61 38.04
CA THR A 96 -9.14 15.88 37.24
C THR A 96 -9.51 16.71 36.00
N ASN A 97 -8.78 17.79 35.70
CA ASN A 97 -9.16 18.75 34.64
C ASN A 97 -8.76 18.28 33.23
N GLY A 98 -9.20 17.11 32.77
CA GLY A 98 -8.98 16.62 31.40
C GLY A 98 -7.59 16.06 31.08
N LEU A 99 -6.65 16.06 32.05
CA LEU A 99 -5.27 15.56 31.86
C LEU A 99 -5.19 14.05 31.63
N ARG A 100 -6.04 13.26 32.30
CA ARG A 100 -6.08 11.81 32.10
C ARG A 100 -6.64 11.48 30.72
N THR A 101 -7.66 12.19 30.23
CA THR A 101 -8.14 12.04 28.84
C THR A 101 -7.07 12.43 27.83
N TYR A 102 -6.37 13.55 28.05
CA TYR A 102 -5.25 13.97 27.19
C TYR A 102 -4.18 12.87 27.07
N PHE A 103 -3.71 12.34 28.20
CA PHE A 103 -2.71 11.27 28.17
C PHE A 103 -3.26 9.91 27.72
N ALA A 104 -4.54 9.61 27.95
CA ALA A 104 -5.17 8.40 27.42
C ALA A 104 -5.17 8.40 25.89
N MET A 105 -5.49 9.52 25.25
CA MET A 105 -5.38 9.65 23.79
C MET A 105 -3.93 9.54 23.32
N ALA A 106 -2.97 10.08 24.08
CA ALA A 106 -1.56 10.04 23.74
C ALA A 106 -0.91 8.64 23.82
N ARG A 107 -1.32 7.80 24.80
CA ARG A 107 -0.57 6.58 25.16
C ARG A 107 -1.43 5.41 25.66
N GLY A 108 -2.74 5.47 25.49
CA GLY A 108 -3.70 4.46 25.92
C GLY A 108 -3.99 4.51 27.42
N TYR A 109 -5.03 3.80 27.85
CA TYR A 109 -5.41 3.72 29.26
C TYR A 109 -6.07 2.38 29.58
N GLN A 110 -5.61 1.73 30.66
CA GLN A 110 -6.16 0.47 31.14
C GLN A 110 -6.27 0.48 32.68
N THR A 111 -7.42 0.02 33.21
CA THR A 111 -7.63 -0.11 34.66
C THR A 111 -6.99 -1.39 35.25
N PRO A 112 -6.57 -1.41 36.53
CA PRO A 112 -5.94 -2.59 37.15
C PRO A 112 -6.77 -3.89 37.10
N LYS A 113 -8.11 -3.79 37.20
CA LYS A 113 -9.02 -4.95 37.09
C LYS A 113 -9.05 -5.54 35.68
N ALA A 114 -8.90 -4.71 34.65
CA ALA A 114 -8.80 -5.16 33.26
C ALA A 114 -7.49 -5.95 33.02
N ALA A 115 -6.37 -5.47 33.58
CA ALA A 115 -5.08 -6.12 33.45
C ALA A 115 -5.03 -7.52 34.10
N GLN A 116 -5.79 -7.74 35.19
CA GLN A 116 -5.85 -9.04 35.87
C GLN A 116 -6.69 -10.09 35.13
N ALA A 117 -7.79 -9.70 34.49
CA ALA A 117 -8.69 -10.62 33.78
C ALA A 117 -8.04 -11.29 32.55
N VAL A 118 -7.01 -10.69 31.98
CA VAL A 118 -6.26 -11.24 30.82
C VAL A 118 -5.17 -12.23 31.25
N SER A 119 -4.82 -12.28 32.55
CA SER A 119 -3.71 -13.08 33.10
C SER A 119 -4.12 -14.46 33.64
N SER A 120 -5.42 -14.75 33.77
CA SER A 120 -5.90 -16.07 34.20
C SER A 120 -6.00 -17.03 33.01
N VAL A 121 -4.94 -17.82 32.83
CA VAL A 121 -4.96 -19.02 31.99
C VAL A 121 -5.62 -20.12 32.82
N ASP A 122 -6.93 -20.30 32.70
CA ASP A 122 -7.55 -21.58 33.03
C ASP A 122 -8.89 -21.78 32.31
N SER A 123 -8.97 -22.91 31.60
CA SER A 123 -10.15 -23.56 31.01
C SER A 123 -11.06 -22.74 30.07
N GLY A 124 -11.20 -23.24 28.84
CA GLY A 124 -12.05 -22.64 27.82
C GLY A 124 -13.51 -22.51 28.24
N GLU A 125 -14.00 -21.29 28.21
CA GLU A 125 -15.35 -20.92 27.82
C GLU A 125 -15.31 -19.43 27.41
N GLY A 126 -15.74 -19.15 26.18
CA GLY A 126 -15.67 -17.82 25.60
C GLY A 126 -16.57 -16.83 26.34
N CYS A 127 -16.04 -15.66 26.66
CA CYS A 127 -16.86 -14.51 27.06
C CYS A 127 -16.74 -13.39 26.03
N CYS A 128 -17.56 -13.51 24.98
CA CYS A 128 -18.02 -12.37 24.21
C CYS A 128 -19.04 -11.60 25.08
N ALA A 129 -18.72 -10.39 25.51
CA ALA A 129 -19.69 -9.52 26.18
C ALA A 129 -19.93 -8.25 25.36
N SER A 130 -20.61 -8.42 24.22
CA SER A 130 -21.45 -7.39 23.62
C SER A 130 -22.89 -7.59 24.10
N GLY A 131 -23.27 -6.94 25.20
CA GLY A 131 -24.62 -7.09 25.75
C GLY A 131 -25.01 -5.94 26.67
N TYR A 132 -26.01 -5.15 26.24
CA TYR A 132 -26.74 -4.20 27.07
C TYR A 132 -27.43 -4.95 28.23
N GLY A 133 -27.07 -4.66 29.48
CA GLY A 133 -27.70 -5.24 30.67
C GLY A 133 -27.34 -4.55 31.98
N ASN A 134 -28.37 -3.96 32.62
CA ASN A 134 -28.50 -3.43 33.99
C ASN A 134 -27.30 -2.77 34.70
N SER A 135 -27.42 -1.45 34.81
CA SER A 135 -26.63 -0.51 35.59
C SER A 135 -26.80 -0.70 37.11
N SER A 136 -25.76 -1.18 37.78
CA SER A 136 -25.37 -0.72 39.14
C SER A 136 -24.19 -1.50 39.76
N GLN A 137 -23.72 -2.61 39.16
CA GLN A 137 -22.59 -3.38 39.72
C GLN A 137 -21.35 -3.56 38.81
N LEU A 138 -21.36 -3.04 37.58
CA LEU A 138 -20.16 -2.96 36.71
C LEU A 138 -19.43 -1.62 36.89
N LYS A 139 -18.75 -1.42 38.02
CA LYS A 139 -17.81 -0.29 38.15
C LYS A 139 -16.51 -0.60 37.37
N GLN A 140 -16.60 -0.26 36.08
CA GLN A 140 -15.60 0.17 35.10
C GLN A 140 -14.28 -0.62 34.97
N VAL A 141 -14.32 -1.63 34.10
CA VAL A 141 -13.16 -2.14 33.37
C VAL A 141 -12.99 -1.23 32.14
N ILE A 142 -11.97 -0.36 32.13
CA ILE A 142 -11.63 0.46 30.95
C ILE A 142 -10.36 -0.12 30.32
N ASP A 143 -10.39 -0.36 29.01
CA ASP A 143 -9.25 -0.76 28.18
C ASP A 143 -9.38 -0.06 26.80
N VAL A 144 -8.55 0.96 26.56
CA VAL A 144 -8.56 1.75 25.33
C VAL A 144 -7.14 1.97 24.80
N GLY A 145 -6.95 1.73 23.49
CA GLY A 145 -5.70 2.03 22.79
C GLY A 145 -5.47 3.54 22.58
N SER A 146 -4.25 3.94 22.23
CA SER A 146 -3.89 5.34 21.91
C SER A 146 -4.40 5.78 20.54
N PHE A 147 -4.25 7.08 20.22
CA PHE A 147 -4.29 7.57 18.84
C PHE A 147 -3.13 6.98 18.02
N GLU A 148 -3.31 6.99 16.70
CA GLU A 148 -2.22 6.76 15.74
C GLU A 148 -1.19 7.90 15.85
N MET A 149 0.09 7.55 15.70
CA MET A 149 1.21 8.48 15.75
C MET A 149 1.92 8.49 14.39
N LYS A 150 2.12 9.67 13.80
CA LYS A 150 2.84 9.83 12.52
C LYS A 150 3.99 10.83 12.65
N LYS A 151 4.97 10.70 11.76
CA LYS A 151 6.04 11.69 11.61
C LYS A 151 5.45 13.04 11.19
N TRP A 152 5.94 14.11 11.78
CA TRP A 152 5.62 15.47 11.40
C TRP A 152 6.45 15.83 10.17
N PHE A 153 5.84 15.68 8.99
CA PHE A 153 6.50 15.88 7.69
C PHE A 153 7.78 15.04 7.57
N ASP A 154 8.88 15.61 7.09
CA ASP A 154 10.19 14.95 6.94
C ASP A 154 11.11 15.18 8.17
N THR A 155 10.52 15.22 9.37
CA THR A 155 11.24 15.38 10.65
C THR A 155 11.13 14.13 11.52
N ASN A 156 12.03 14.00 12.50
CA ASN A 156 11.97 12.93 13.50
C ASN A 156 11.05 13.25 14.71
N TYR A 157 10.30 14.36 14.63
CA TYR A 157 9.22 14.66 15.56
C TYR A 157 7.95 13.93 15.13
N HIS A 158 7.11 13.50 16.07
CA HIS A 158 5.85 12.82 15.79
C HIS A 158 4.67 13.57 16.40
N PHE A 159 3.54 13.51 15.71
CA PHE A 159 2.27 14.08 16.16
C PHE A 159 1.20 12.99 16.30
N MET A 160 0.18 13.26 17.13
CA MET A 160 -0.98 12.38 17.26
C MET A 160 -2.00 12.75 16.19
N VAL A 161 -2.34 11.78 15.34
CA VAL A 161 -3.26 11.97 14.20
C VAL A 161 -4.67 12.30 14.72
N PRO A 162 -5.26 13.46 14.38
CA PRO A 162 -6.64 13.77 14.76
C PRO A 162 -7.63 12.74 14.21
N GLU A 163 -8.59 12.33 15.02
CA GLU A 163 -9.59 11.32 14.68
C GLU A 163 -10.99 11.92 14.77
N PHE A 164 -11.73 11.90 13.66
CA PHE A 164 -13.05 12.52 13.51
C PHE A 164 -14.13 11.47 13.30
N SER A 165 -15.26 11.60 13.98
CA SER A 165 -16.48 10.85 13.67
C SER A 165 -17.23 11.45 12.47
N GLU A 166 -18.09 10.68 11.81
CA GLU A 166 -18.83 11.12 10.61
C GLU A 166 -19.64 12.40 10.83
N ASN A 167 -20.16 12.59 12.04
CA ASN A 167 -20.91 13.78 12.45
C ASN A 167 -20.14 14.65 13.45
N GLN A 168 -18.81 14.75 13.30
CA GLN A 168 -17.94 15.43 14.25
C GLN A 168 -18.44 16.84 14.58
N GLN A 169 -18.67 17.06 15.87
CA GLN A 169 -18.92 18.37 16.45
C GLN A 169 -17.63 18.89 17.09
N PHE A 170 -17.41 20.18 16.98
CA PHE A 170 -16.30 20.85 17.64
C PHE A 170 -16.85 21.83 18.66
N ARG A 171 -16.10 22.02 19.75
CA ARG A 171 -16.38 23.03 20.78
C ARG A 171 -15.07 23.57 21.30
N LEU A 172 -15.02 24.87 21.60
CA LEU A 172 -13.86 25.44 22.27
C LEU A 172 -13.83 24.93 23.72
N THR A 173 -12.79 24.17 24.07
CA THR A 173 -12.63 23.63 25.42
C THR A 173 -11.57 24.39 26.20
N ASN A 174 -11.67 24.27 27.52
CA ASN A 174 -10.54 24.58 28.38
C ASN A 174 -9.47 23.52 28.20
N ALA A 175 -8.21 23.95 28.22
CA ALA A 175 -7.10 23.04 28.02
C ALA A 175 -6.89 22.11 29.21
N PRO A 176 -6.27 20.93 29.01
CA PRO A 176 -5.98 20.00 30.10
C PRO A 176 -5.19 20.68 31.22
N GLY A 177 -5.75 20.72 32.43
CA GLY A 177 -5.16 21.39 33.59
C GLY A 177 -5.33 22.92 33.62
N TYR A 178 -6.12 23.51 32.73
CA TYR A 178 -6.32 24.97 32.67
C TYR A 178 -7.79 25.36 32.78
N SER A 179 -8.04 26.60 33.23
CA SER A 179 -9.39 27.18 33.36
C SER A 179 -9.87 27.90 32.09
N ARG A 180 -9.01 27.97 31.06
CA ARG A 180 -9.24 28.67 29.79
C ARG A 180 -8.66 27.85 28.62
N PRO A 181 -9.04 28.17 27.37
CA PRO A 181 -8.38 27.61 26.19
C PRO A 181 -6.87 27.89 26.21
N LYS A 182 -6.04 26.88 25.86
CA LYS A 182 -4.57 26.95 25.99
C LYS A 182 -3.93 28.20 25.38
N PRO A 183 -4.25 28.61 24.13
CA PRO A 183 -3.58 29.77 23.53
C PRO A 183 -3.87 31.08 24.26
N ILE A 184 -5.06 31.19 24.85
CA ILE A 184 -5.48 32.36 25.65
C ILE A 184 -4.75 32.35 26.99
N GLN A 185 -4.73 31.20 27.65
CA GLN A 185 -4.10 31.03 28.95
C GLN A 185 -2.60 31.36 28.90
N GLU A 186 -1.88 30.81 27.92
CA GLU A 186 -0.45 31.03 27.77
C GLU A 186 -0.10 32.46 27.35
N TYR A 187 -0.95 33.11 26.54
CA TYR A 187 -0.77 34.52 26.21
C TYR A 187 -0.89 35.42 27.46
N ILE A 188 -1.88 35.16 28.32
CA ILE A 188 -2.08 35.89 29.58
C ILE A 188 -0.91 35.65 30.54
N GLU A 189 -0.49 34.39 30.72
CA GLU A 189 0.67 34.06 31.58
C GLU A 189 1.94 34.78 31.13
N ALA A 190 2.16 34.92 29.82
CA ALA A 190 3.30 35.68 29.30
C ALA A 190 3.18 37.19 29.57
N LEU A 191 1.98 37.76 29.40
CA LEU A 191 1.72 39.17 29.69
C LEU A 191 1.88 39.50 31.18
N GLU A 192 1.49 38.61 32.09
CA GLU A 192 1.63 38.79 33.54
C GLU A 192 3.09 38.94 33.97
N ILE A 193 4.02 38.34 33.24
CA ILE A 193 5.47 38.51 33.46
C ILE A 193 6.08 39.61 32.56
N GLY A 194 5.24 40.40 31.88
CA GLY A 194 5.64 41.54 31.06
C GLY A 194 6.10 41.21 29.64
N VAL A 195 5.90 39.98 29.15
CA VAL A 195 6.34 39.54 27.81
C VAL A 195 5.15 39.50 26.85
N GLU A 196 5.13 40.39 25.87
CA GLU A 196 4.15 40.33 24.77
C GLU A 196 4.52 39.20 23.80
N THR A 197 3.63 38.22 23.64
CA THR A 197 3.87 37.05 22.77
C THR A 197 2.96 37.05 21.54
N ARG A 198 3.32 36.24 20.55
CA ARG A 198 2.52 35.92 19.36
C ARG A 198 2.03 34.47 19.49
N PRO A 199 0.75 34.23 19.77
CA PRO A 199 0.21 32.87 19.80
C PRO A 199 0.44 32.14 18.47
N VAL A 200 0.87 30.87 18.55
CA VAL A 200 1.06 29.96 17.43
C VAL A 200 -0.09 28.96 17.39
N ILE A 201 -0.85 28.93 16.30
CA ILE A 201 -2.04 28.09 16.15
C ILE A 201 -1.88 27.26 14.89
N LEU A 202 -2.18 25.96 14.95
CA LEU A 202 -2.23 25.12 13.75
C LEU A 202 -3.40 25.57 12.88
N GLY A 203 -3.17 25.76 11.58
CA GLY A 203 -4.20 26.20 10.66
C GLY A 203 -5.31 25.16 10.47
N PRO A 204 -6.56 25.61 10.22
CA PRO A 204 -7.71 24.71 10.15
C PRO A 204 -7.61 23.74 8.97
N VAL A 205 -6.97 24.13 7.86
CA VAL A 205 -6.83 23.24 6.69
C VAL A 205 -5.78 22.16 6.99
N SER A 206 -4.61 22.55 7.52
CA SER A 206 -3.60 21.59 8.01
C SER A 206 -4.16 20.64 9.05
N TYR A 207 -4.86 21.13 10.07
CA TYR A 207 -5.41 20.30 11.14
C TYR A 207 -6.34 19.19 10.59
N LEU A 208 -7.22 19.53 9.66
CA LEU A 208 -8.13 18.55 9.04
C LEU A 208 -7.40 17.58 8.12
N LEU A 209 -6.51 18.06 7.24
CA LEU A 209 -5.79 17.21 6.29
C LEU A 209 -4.75 16.28 6.96
N LEU A 210 -4.33 16.61 8.18
CA LEU A 210 -3.49 15.75 9.01
C LEU A 210 -4.29 14.72 9.81
N GLY A 211 -5.62 14.85 9.87
CA GLY A 211 -6.52 13.93 10.58
C GLY A 211 -7.18 12.89 9.66
N LYS A 212 -8.05 12.05 10.26
CA LYS A 212 -8.79 10.98 9.55
C LYS A 212 -10.21 10.80 10.09
N CYS A 213 -11.11 10.29 9.24
CA CYS A 213 -12.45 9.86 9.65
C CYS A 213 -12.40 8.41 10.18
N ILE A 214 -12.88 8.16 11.40
CA ILE A 214 -12.85 6.81 12.00
C ILE A 214 -13.95 5.88 11.46
N ASP A 215 -15.10 6.44 11.07
CA ASP A 215 -16.27 5.67 10.63
C ASP A 215 -16.13 5.25 9.15
N LYS A 216 -15.33 5.99 8.38
CA LYS A 216 -15.00 5.71 6.99
C LYS A 216 -13.50 5.93 6.76
N PRO A 217 -12.65 5.05 7.28
CA PRO A 217 -11.19 5.24 7.20
C PRO A 217 -10.63 5.11 5.78
N TYR A 218 -11.47 4.68 4.82
CA TYR A 218 -11.10 4.32 3.45
C TYR A 218 -11.40 5.38 2.38
N GLU A 219 -11.92 6.54 2.75
CA GLU A 219 -12.25 7.59 1.76
C GLU A 219 -11.03 8.51 1.47
N ASN A 220 -11.22 9.42 0.51
CA ASN A 220 -10.20 10.32 -0.04
C ASN A 220 -9.53 11.17 1.05
N ARG A 221 -8.22 11.44 0.94
CA ARG A 221 -7.45 12.25 1.91
C ARG A 221 -8.00 13.66 2.13
N TYR A 222 -8.85 14.14 1.22
CA TYR A 222 -9.48 15.45 1.29
C TYR A 222 -10.84 15.45 2.00
N ASP A 223 -11.38 14.28 2.38
CA ASP A 223 -12.73 14.19 2.94
C ASP A 223 -12.86 14.77 4.34
N SER A 224 -11.76 14.87 5.08
CA SER A 224 -11.75 15.59 6.36
C SER A 224 -12.07 17.08 6.20
N LEU A 225 -11.92 17.66 5.00
CA LEU A 225 -12.28 19.06 4.73
C LEU A 225 -13.79 19.31 4.84
N LYS A 226 -14.64 18.27 4.77
CA LYS A 226 -16.08 18.41 5.00
C LYS A 226 -16.42 18.97 6.40
N TYR A 227 -15.51 18.80 7.35
CA TYR A 227 -15.64 19.29 8.72
C TYR A 227 -15.26 20.76 8.90
N LEU A 228 -14.74 21.42 7.85
CA LEU A 228 -14.20 22.78 7.93
C LEU A 228 -15.23 23.79 8.47
N SER A 229 -16.46 23.77 7.99
CA SER A 229 -17.50 24.70 8.43
C SER A 229 -17.76 24.63 9.93
N ASN A 230 -17.83 23.41 10.50
CA ASN A 230 -18.03 23.21 11.93
C ASN A 230 -16.79 23.63 12.74
N LEU A 231 -15.59 23.33 12.21
CA LEU A 231 -14.34 23.72 12.85
C LEU A 231 -14.17 25.24 12.90
N LEU A 232 -14.57 25.96 11.85
CA LEU A 232 -14.44 27.42 11.76
C LEU A 232 -15.29 28.16 12.80
N VAL A 233 -16.37 27.57 13.30
CA VAL A 233 -17.13 28.15 14.44
C VAL A 233 -16.22 28.29 15.67
N VAL A 234 -15.46 27.24 15.98
CA VAL A 234 -14.55 27.21 17.13
C VAL A 234 -13.32 28.10 16.93
N TYR A 235 -12.78 28.15 15.70
CA TYR A 235 -11.76 29.15 15.36
C TYR A 235 -12.31 30.57 15.53
N GLY A 236 -13.57 30.84 15.16
CA GLY A 236 -14.19 32.13 15.35
C GLY A 236 -14.30 32.56 16.81
N GLU A 237 -14.71 31.65 17.69
CA GLU A 237 -14.70 31.88 19.14
C GLU A 237 -13.28 32.18 19.66
N LEU A 238 -12.29 31.38 19.27
CA LEU A 238 -10.89 31.55 19.67
C LEU A 238 -10.31 32.90 19.22
N PHE A 239 -10.46 33.24 17.94
CA PHE A 239 -9.92 34.48 17.37
C PHE A 239 -10.64 35.73 17.90
N SER A 240 -11.94 35.62 18.19
CA SER A 240 -12.69 36.69 18.85
C SER A 240 -12.14 36.97 20.26
N HIS A 241 -11.82 35.94 21.04
CA HIS A 241 -11.18 36.11 22.35
C HIS A 241 -9.77 36.71 22.25
N LEU A 242 -8.95 36.26 21.29
CA LEU A 242 -7.61 36.83 21.08
C LEU A 242 -7.70 38.32 20.72
N GLN A 243 -8.67 38.72 19.90
CA GLN A 243 -8.93 40.11 19.59
C GLN A 243 -9.38 40.90 20.84
N GLN A 244 -10.26 40.36 21.66
CA GLN A 244 -10.70 41.00 22.92
C GLN A 244 -9.54 41.23 23.90
N LEU A 245 -8.53 40.35 23.88
CA LEU A 245 -7.30 40.49 24.65
C LEU A 245 -6.28 41.44 24.01
N ASN A 246 -6.64 42.10 22.90
CA ASN A 246 -5.78 42.99 22.13
C ASN A 246 -4.49 42.31 21.61
N VAL A 247 -4.56 41.02 21.31
CA VAL A 247 -3.44 40.29 20.67
C VAL A 247 -3.15 40.94 19.32
N LYS A 248 -1.93 41.45 19.13
CA LYS A 248 -1.56 42.19 17.91
C LYS A 248 -1.27 41.28 16.72
N TRP A 249 -0.63 40.14 16.97
CA TRP A 249 -0.20 39.19 15.96
C TRP A 249 -0.55 37.78 16.38
N VAL A 250 -0.95 36.97 15.40
CA VAL A 250 -1.10 35.51 15.54
C VAL A 250 -0.33 34.85 14.39
N GLN A 251 0.42 33.80 14.71
CA GLN A 251 1.00 32.90 13.72
C GLN A 251 0.04 31.73 13.50
N ILE A 252 -0.31 31.48 12.25
CA ILE A 252 -1.09 30.32 11.83
C ILE A 252 -0.19 29.42 11.00
N ASP A 253 0.11 28.23 11.52
CA ASP A 253 0.94 27.25 10.84
C ASP A 253 0.11 26.49 9.82
N GLU A 254 0.43 26.66 8.53
CA GLU A 254 -0.12 25.86 7.43
C GLU A 254 1.01 25.11 6.70
N PRO A 255 1.74 24.20 7.37
CA PRO A 255 2.88 23.51 6.79
C PRO A 255 2.50 22.57 5.63
N ILE A 256 1.21 22.21 5.51
CA ILE A 256 0.73 21.43 4.36
C ILE A 256 0.90 22.18 3.03
N LEU A 257 1.10 23.50 3.06
CA LEU A 257 1.43 24.31 1.87
C LEU A 257 2.77 23.93 1.22
N SER A 258 3.63 23.19 1.91
CA SER A 258 4.85 22.61 1.36
C SER A 258 4.65 21.24 0.68
N LEU A 259 3.41 20.73 0.64
CA LEU A 259 3.02 19.51 -0.08
C LEU A 259 2.45 19.83 -1.48
N ASP A 260 2.25 18.82 -2.32
CA ASP A 260 1.51 18.97 -3.58
C ASP A 260 -0.01 19.10 -3.31
N LEU A 261 -0.59 20.27 -3.62
CA LEU A 261 -2.00 20.65 -3.33
C LEU A 261 -2.75 21.13 -4.59
N ASP A 262 -2.96 20.24 -5.54
CA ASP A 262 -3.62 20.55 -6.82
C ASP A 262 -5.16 20.50 -6.75
N HIS A 263 -5.72 19.73 -5.80
CA HIS A 263 -7.15 19.51 -5.66
C HIS A 263 -7.95 20.79 -5.36
N GLN A 264 -9.01 21.04 -6.14
CA GLN A 264 -9.80 22.28 -6.05
C GLN A 264 -10.43 22.51 -4.66
N LEU A 265 -10.97 21.46 -4.04
CA LEU A 265 -11.54 21.54 -2.68
C LEU A 265 -10.56 22.09 -1.64
N VAL A 266 -9.25 21.79 -1.76
CA VAL A 266 -8.22 22.32 -0.86
C VAL A 266 -8.10 23.83 -1.04
N LYS A 267 -8.05 24.28 -2.30
CA LYS A 267 -7.94 25.71 -2.63
C LYS A 267 -9.14 26.50 -2.09
N ASP A 268 -10.34 25.98 -2.31
CA ASP A 268 -11.59 26.58 -1.80
C ASP A 268 -11.60 26.63 -0.27
N SER A 269 -11.11 25.56 0.39
CA SER A 269 -11.01 25.48 1.85
C SER A 269 -10.10 26.54 2.45
N PHE A 270 -8.95 26.82 1.83
CA PHE A 270 -8.07 27.92 2.26
C PHE A 270 -8.76 29.27 2.15
N GLU A 271 -9.44 29.54 1.03
CA GLU A 271 -10.15 30.80 0.81
C GLU A 271 -11.26 31.01 1.84
N ILE A 272 -12.09 29.98 2.08
CA ILE A 272 -13.17 30.01 3.08
C ILE A 272 -12.60 30.22 4.49
N ALA A 273 -11.57 29.46 4.86
CA ALA A 273 -10.99 29.51 6.19
C ALA A 273 -10.45 30.90 6.53
N TYR A 274 -9.60 31.46 5.66
CA TYR A 274 -8.93 32.72 5.96
C TYR A 274 -9.83 33.94 5.80
N LYS A 275 -10.84 33.91 4.91
CA LYS A 275 -11.90 34.92 4.90
C LYS A 275 -12.70 34.92 6.20
N SER A 276 -13.02 33.74 6.72
CA SER A 276 -13.75 33.59 7.99
C SER A 276 -12.91 34.07 9.18
N ILE A 277 -11.64 33.63 9.29
CA ILE A 277 -10.75 34.10 10.36
C ILE A 277 -10.59 35.62 10.35
N ARG A 278 -10.46 36.23 9.15
CA ARG A 278 -10.40 37.68 9.01
C ARG A 278 -11.67 38.38 9.49
N SER A 279 -12.85 37.81 9.24
CA SER A 279 -14.11 38.41 9.70
C SER A 279 -14.29 38.33 11.21
N PHE A 280 -13.80 37.26 11.85
CA PHE A 280 -13.85 37.09 13.31
C PHE A 280 -12.89 38.03 14.05
N ALA A 281 -11.69 38.27 13.50
CA ALA A 281 -10.66 39.09 14.13
C ALA A 281 -10.03 40.11 13.15
N PRO A 282 -10.79 41.14 12.72
CA PRO A 282 -10.31 42.11 11.74
C PRO A 282 -9.07 42.90 12.18
N SER A 283 -8.89 43.16 13.49
CA SER A 283 -7.76 43.96 13.98
C SER A 283 -6.50 43.14 14.29
N VAL A 284 -6.58 41.81 14.27
CA VAL A 284 -5.43 40.93 14.56
C VAL A 284 -4.63 40.72 13.29
N ASN A 285 -3.31 40.93 13.35
CA ASN A 285 -2.44 40.66 12.22
C ASN A 285 -2.15 39.15 12.12
N ILE A 286 -2.29 38.60 10.92
CA ILE A 286 -2.13 37.17 10.66
C ILE A 286 -0.82 36.94 9.91
N LEU A 287 0.08 36.18 10.51
CA LEU A 287 1.24 35.59 9.85
C LEU A 287 0.93 34.13 9.51
N VAL A 288 0.94 33.76 8.24
CA VAL A 288 0.87 32.35 7.82
C VAL A 288 2.28 31.80 7.75
N ALA A 289 2.54 30.66 8.40
CA ALA A 289 3.84 30.01 8.35
C ALA A 289 3.80 28.71 7.57
N SER A 290 4.70 28.60 6.58
CA SER A 290 4.98 27.37 5.83
C SER A 290 6.47 27.08 5.94
N TYR A 291 6.82 25.82 6.14
CA TYR A 291 8.20 25.40 6.40
C TYR A 291 8.44 23.95 5.95
N PHE A 292 9.72 23.53 5.94
CA PHE A 292 10.23 22.22 5.50
C PHE A 292 10.29 21.99 3.99
N GLY A 293 9.57 22.80 3.21
CA GLY A 293 9.63 22.77 1.76
C GLY A 293 9.21 24.10 1.15
N SER A 294 9.49 24.23 -0.14
CA SER A 294 9.10 25.41 -0.91
C SER A 294 7.58 25.48 -1.16
N LEU A 295 7.03 26.69 -1.21
CA LEU A 295 5.64 26.93 -1.61
C LEU A 295 5.36 26.67 -3.10
N LYS A 296 6.39 26.57 -3.96
CA LYS A 296 6.32 26.33 -5.43
C LYS A 296 5.01 26.84 -6.07
N ALA A 297 4.13 25.93 -6.50
CA ALA A 297 2.87 26.23 -7.19
C ALA A 297 1.76 26.76 -6.25
N ASN A 298 1.85 26.46 -4.95
CA ASN A 298 0.86 26.85 -3.94
C ASN A 298 0.94 28.33 -3.56
N PHE A 299 2.00 29.06 -3.95
CA PHE A 299 2.07 30.50 -3.66
C PHE A 299 0.89 31.29 -4.24
N ASN A 300 0.43 30.94 -5.45
CA ASN A 300 -0.71 31.60 -6.08
C ASN A 300 -2.03 31.41 -5.31
N LEU A 301 -2.16 30.29 -4.58
CA LEU A 301 -3.30 30.07 -3.68
C LEU A 301 -3.25 31.06 -2.51
N ILE A 302 -2.07 31.25 -1.95
CA ILE A 302 -1.88 32.08 -0.75
C ILE A 302 -1.97 33.56 -1.08
N SER A 303 -1.46 34.01 -2.23
CA SER A 303 -1.36 35.44 -2.59
C SER A 303 -2.69 36.20 -2.58
N ASN A 304 -3.83 35.50 -2.59
CA ASN A 304 -5.18 36.06 -2.54
C ASN A 304 -5.82 36.02 -1.15
N LEU A 305 -5.17 35.42 -0.15
CA LEU A 305 -5.73 35.29 1.19
C LEU A 305 -5.63 36.60 1.98
N PRO A 306 -6.61 36.92 2.85
CA PRO A 306 -6.63 38.16 3.62
C PRO A 306 -5.69 38.09 4.85
N ILE A 307 -4.39 37.95 4.61
CA ILE A 307 -3.34 37.83 5.65
C ILE A 307 -2.42 39.07 5.66
N ASN A 308 -1.57 39.20 6.67
CA ASN A 308 -0.67 40.34 6.84
C ASN A 308 0.80 40.00 6.62
N ALA A 309 1.17 38.72 6.81
CA ALA A 309 2.53 38.26 6.59
C ALA A 309 2.57 36.79 6.16
N ILE A 310 3.63 36.43 5.44
CA ILE A 310 3.96 35.05 5.08
C ILE A 310 5.36 34.72 5.63
N HIS A 311 5.53 33.53 6.19
CA HIS A 311 6.85 33.00 6.53
C HIS A 311 7.31 31.98 5.49
N LEU A 312 8.55 32.13 5.03
CA LEU A 312 9.17 31.33 3.98
C LEU A 312 10.44 30.66 4.50
N ASP A 313 10.55 29.35 4.30
CA ASP A 313 11.75 28.57 4.58
C ASP A 313 12.79 28.74 3.46
N LEU A 314 13.88 29.44 3.76
CA LEU A 314 14.99 29.70 2.82
C LEU A 314 16.04 28.59 2.83
N LYS A 315 16.00 27.65 3.78
CA LYS A 315 16.91 26.51 3.85
C LYS A 315 16.44 25.34 3.01
N ARG A 316 15.13 25.24 2.78
CA ARG A 316 14.49 24.19 1.97
C ARG A 316 13.93 24.69 0.64
N SER A 317 14.22 25.94 0.27
CA SER A 317 13.85 26.54 -1.01
C SER A 317 15.08 27.01 -1.77
N THR A 318 15.08 26.86 -3.10
CA THR A 318 16.14 27.43 -3.95
C THR A 318 15.98 28.94 -4.05
N LYS A 319 17.10 29.65 -4.30
CA LYS A 319 17.09 31.11 -4.48
C LYS A 319 16.15 31.56 -5.60
N ASP A 320 16.06 30.80 -6.69
CA ASP A 320 15.20 31.10 -7.83
C ASP A 320 13.70 31.01 -7.51
N VAL A 321 13.31 30.03 -6.68
CA VAL A 321 11.91 29.93 -6.26
C VAL A 321 11.57 31.07 -5.29
N ILE A 322 12.47 31.41 -4.38
CA ILE A 322 12.28 32.54 -3.47
C ILE A 322 12.19 33.86 -4.26
N SER A 323 13.10 34.13 -5.19
CA SER A 323 13.05 35.34 -6.01
C SER A 323 11.73 35.44 -6.79
N THR A 324 11.28 34.33 -7.39
CA THR A 324 9.98 34.25 -8.07
C THR A 324 8.81 34.59 -7.15
N ILE A 325 8.78 34.02 -5.94
CA ILE A 325 7.75 34.31 -4.94
C ILE A 325 7.77 35.80 -4.58
N LEU A 326 8.95 36.35 -4.26
CA LEU A 326 9.11 37.74 -3.83
C LEU A 326 8.57 38.75 -4.86
N THR A 327 8.70 38.48 -6.17
CA THR A 327 8.14 39.36 -7.23
C THR A 327 6.61 39.43 -7.23
N LYS A 328 5.94 38.44 -6.64
CA LYS A 328 4.48 38.30 -6.63
C LYS A 328 3.86 38.59 -5.25
N ILE A 329 4.66 38.90 -4.23
CA ILE A 329 4.14 39.17 -2.88
C ILE A 329 3.38 40.52 -2.87
N PRO A 330 2.15 40.56 -2.33
CA PRO A 330 1.40 41.80 -2.15
C PRO A 330 2.18 42.86 -1.36
N TYR A 331 2.18 44.10 -1.83
CA TYR A 331 3.01 45.19 -1.25
C TYR A 331 2.71 45.48 0.23
N HIS A 332 1.48 45.22 0.68
CA HIS A 332 1.06 45.45 2.06
C HIS A 332 1.47 44.33 3.03
N TRP A 333 2.03 43.22 2.54
CA TRP A 333 2.46 42.10 3.40
C TRP A 333 3.86 42.31 3.95
N SER A 334 4.05 41.94 5.21
CA SER A 334 5.40 41.65 5.72
C SER A 334 5.85 40.26 5.26
N VAL A 335 7.16 40.06 5.15
CA VAL A 335 7.75 38.79 4.72
C VAL A 335 8.70 38.32 5.80
N SER A 336 8.37 37.20 6.42
CA SER A 336 9.24 36.51 7.36
C SER A 336 10.13 35.51 6.62
N LEU A 337 11.44 35.69 6.73
CA LEU A 337 12.43 34.88 6.03
C LEU A 337 13.15 33.99 7.04
N GLY A 338 12.93 32.69 6.90
CA GLY A 338 13.56 31.65 7.68
C GLY A 338 14.98 31.34 7.20
N ILE A 339 15.93 32.21 7.51
CA ILE A 339 17.33 32.17 7.04
C ILE A 339 18.27 31.39 7.98
N ILE A 340 17.87 31.19 9.24
CA ILE A 340 18.62 30.37 10.21
C ILE A 340 18.03 28.96 10.21
N ASP A 341 18.84 27.91 10.10
CA ASP A 341 18.30 26.55 10.04
C ASP A 341 17.72 26.14 11.40
N GLY A 342 16.41 25.84 11.45
CA GLY A 342 15.75 25.35 12.65
C GLY A 342 15.86 23.82 12.85
N ARG A 343 16.30 23.06 11.83
CA ARG A 343 16.40 21.59 11.86
C ARG A 343 17.83 21.07 11.96
N ASN A 344 18.83 21.93 11.88
CA ASN A 344 20.24 21.53 11.96
C ASN A 344 21.01 22.46 12.91
N ILE A 345 22.15 22.00 13.39
CA ILE A 345 22.90 22.64 14.48
C ILE A 345 24.14 23.40 14.03
N TRP A 346 24.37 23.53 12.72
CA TRP A 346 25.52 24.29 12.22
C TRP A 346 25.33 25.78 12.46
N LYS A 347 26.42 26.43 12.84
CA LYS A 347 26.52 27.89 12.92
C LYS A 347 26.23 28.49 11.55
N ASN A 348 25.39 29.52 11.53
CA ASN A 348 25.05 30.21 10.30
C ASN A 348 26.27 30.98 9.75
N ASP A 349 26.49 30.91 8.44
CA ASP A 349 27.38 31.87 7.77
C ASP A 349 26.67 33.23 7.68
N LEU A 350 27.02 34.12 8.61
CA LEU A 350 26.36 35.41 8.77
C LEU A 350 26.64 36.34 7.58
N LYS A 351 27.80 36.19 6.91
CA LYS A 351 28.12 36.97 5.71
C LYS A 351 27.22 36.57 4.56
N ALA A 352 27.19 35.27 4.23
CA ALA A 352 26.36 34.76 3.14
C ALA A 352 24.87 35.05 3.38
N SER A 353 24.41 34.92 4.63
CA SER A 353 23.03 35.25 5.00
C SER A 353 22.74 36.74 4.92
N LEU A 354 23.65 37.61 5.39
CA LEU A 354 23.47 39.06 5.32
C LEU A 354 23.46 39.56 3.87
N GLU A 355 24.38 39.08 3.02
CA GLU A 355 24.43 39.42 1.59
C GLU A 355 23.13 39.02 0.89
N TYR A 356 22.63 37.80 1.16
CA TYR A 356 21.37 37.33 0.57
C TYR A 356 20.16 38.13 1.06
N LEU A 357 20.11 38.49 2.34
CA LEU A 357 19.04 39.33 2.88
C LEU A 357 19.09 40.76 2.34
N GLN A 358 20.28 41.31 2.12
CA GLN A 358 20.46 42.62 1.47
C GLN A 358 19.95 42.59 0.04
N GLU A 359 20.28 41.55 -0.73
CA GLU A 359 19.75 41.33 -2.08
C GLU A 359 18.20 41.30 -2.07
N ILE A 360 17.60 40.52 -1.18
CA ILE A 360 16.14 40.44 -1.04
C ILE A 360 15.56 41.81 -0.64
N SER A 361 16.23 42.54 0.25
CA SER A 361 15.75 43.83 0.75
C SER A 361 15.63 44.91 -0.32
N ILE A 362 16.37 44.79 -1.44
CA ILE A 362 16.24 45.68 -2.61
C ILE A 362 14.83 45.58 -3.21
N ASN A 363 14.26 44.37 -3.26
CA ASN A 363 12.97 44.12 -3.91
C ASN A 363 11.77 44.39 -3.00
N ILE A 364 11.84 44.02 -1.71
CA ILE A 364 10.69 44.12 -0.79
C ILE A 364 10.78 45.27 0.22
N GLY A 365 11.96 45.88 0.38
CA GLY A 365 12.22 46.95 1.34
C GLY A 365 12.39 46.48 2.79
N LEU A 366 13.29 47.15 3.53
CA LEU A 366 13.66 46.78 4.90
C LEU A 366 12.50 46.82 5.91
N LYS A 367 11.50 47.70 5.72
CA LYS A 367 10.38 47.84 6.69
C LYS A 367 9.44 46.64 6.73
N ARG A 368 9.41 45.84 5.65
CA ARG A 368 8.53 44.67 5.51
C ARG A 368 9.22 43.37 5.93
N LEU A 369 10.50 43.42 6.27
CA LEU A 369 11.33 42.25 6.48
C LEU A 369 11.30 41.79 7.94
N ILE A 370 11.03 40.51 8.14
CA ILE A 370 11.10 39.82 9.43
C ILE A 370 12.13 38.68 9.30
N ILE A 371 13.11 38.61 10.19
CA ILE A 371 14.15 37.59 10.18
C ILE A 371 13.82 36.52 11.22
N GLY A 372 13.88 35.25 10.85
CA GLY A 372 13.66 34.16 11.78
C GLY A 372 14.35 32.87 11.38
N PRO A 373 14.11 31.78 12.14
CA PRO A 373 14.54 30.44 11.75
C PRO A 373 13.65 29.89 10.63
N SER A 374 14.14 28.89 9.88
CA SER A 374 13.42 28.21 8.78
C SER A 374 12.13 27.53 9.21
N CYS A 375 12.05 27.15 10.48
CA CYS A 375 10.91 26.51 11.13
C CYS A 375 11.05 26.70 12.65
N SER A 376 10.15 26.10 13.43
CA SER A 376 10.29 26.07 14.90
C SER A 376 11.64 25.50 15.33
N LEU A 377 12.26 26.10 16.35
CA LEU A 377 13.50 25.60 16.96
C LEU A 377 13.26 24.35 17.82
N LEU A 378 12.03 23.81 17.85
CA LEU A 378 11.71 22.50 18.43
C LEU A 378 12.64 21.38 17.95
N HIS A 379 13.13 21.49 16.70
CA HIS A 379 14.01 20.51 16.06
C HIS A 379 15.50 20.74 16.31
N SER A 380 15.84 21.73 17.14
CA SER A 380 17.20 22.02 17.61
C SER A 380 17.32 21.73 19.10
N PRO A 381 18.51 21.33 19.61
CA PRO A 381 18.71 21.25 21.04
C PRO A 381 18.66 22.62 21.71
N HIS A 382 18.61 22.65 23.05
CA HIS A 382 18.35 23.89 23.79
C HIS A 382 19.51 24.90 23.73
N SER A 383 20.70 24.57 24.24
CA SER A 383 21.87 25.47 24.27
C SER A 383 23.19 24.69 24.32
N LEU A 384 24.26 25.29 23.78
CA LEU A 384 25.62 24.76 23.80
C LEU A 384 26.33 24.87 25.17
N ASP A 385 25.77 25.62 26.14
CA ASP A 385 26.44 25.95 27.41
C ASP A 385 26.92 24.71 28.21
N ARG A 386 26.33 23.53 27.97
CA ARG A 386 26.66 22.27 28.67
C ARG A 386 27.40 21.23 27.81
N GLU A 387 27.94 21.64 26.66
CA GLU A 387 28.62 20.74 25.72
C GLU A 387 30.15 20.71 25.88
N GLN A 388 30.70 21.55 26.77
CA GLN A 388 32.13 21.59 27.04
C GLN A 388 32.66 20.25 27.57
N GLY A 389 33.87 19.87 27.14
CA GLY A 389 34.61 18.70 27.63
C GLY A 389 34.37 17.39 26.84
N LYS A 390 33.20 17.17 26.23
CA LYS A 390 32.97 15.98 25.38
C LYS A 390 33.15 16.24 23.88
N VAL A 391 32.79 17.44 23.43
CA VAL A 391 33.04 17.90 22.07
C VAL A 391 34.34 18.72 22.09
N SER A 392 35.22 18.53 21.10
CA SER A 392 36.44 19.33 21.02
C SER A 392 36.08 20.81 20.81
N GLN A 393 36.91 21.72 21.34
CA GLN A 393 36.66 23.15 21.22
C GLN A 393 36.53 23.60 19.75
N GLU A 394 37.36 23.04 18.86
CA GLU A 394 37.31 23.33 17.42
C GLU A 394 35.95 22.98 16.80
N ILE A 395 35.38 21.81 17.12
CA ILE A 395 34.07 21.41 16.58
C ILE A 395 32.93 22.16 17.26
N LEU A 396 33.02 22.39 18.58
CA LEU A 396 32.00 23.10 19.34
C LEU A 396 31.78 24.53 18.79
N GLU A 397 32.85 25.18 18.36
CA GLU A 397 32.80 26.49 17.69
C GLU A 397 32.00 26.46 16.39
N TRP A 398 31.86 25.32 15.70
CA TRP A 398 31.09 25.21 14.46
C TRP A 398 29.58 25.09 14.67
N LEU A 399 29.14 24.90 15.91
CA LEU A 399 27.75 24.61 16.24
C LEU A 399 27.00 25.85 16.72
N SER A 400 25.66 25.80 16.65
CA SER A 400 24.70 26.75 17.24
C SER A 400 23.39 26.01 17.51
N PHE A 401 22.98 25.92 18.78
CA PHE A 401 21.71 25.34 19.20
C PHE A 401 20.63 26.44 19.29
N ALA A 402 19.46 26.18 19.87
CA ALA A 402 18.34 27.11 19.83
C ALA A 402 18.67 28.48 20.44
N VAL A 403 19.35 28.54 21.59
CA VAL A 403 19.77 29.82 22.20
C VAL A 403 20.76 30.59 21.33
N GLU A 404 21.73 29.91 20.74
CA GLU A 404 22.71 30.58 19.87
C GLU A 404 22.06 31.05 18.57
N LYS A 405 21.09 30.30 18.03
CA LYS A 405 20.31 30.71 16.85
C LYS A 405 19.48 31.97 17.11
N LEU A 406 18.95 32.19 18.31
CA LEU A 406 18.31 33.47 18.66
C LEU A 406 19.29 34.65 18.56
N ARG A 407 20.55 34.44 18.96
CA ARG A 407 21.61 35.46 18.84
C ARG A 407 21.96 35.72 17.37
N GLU A 408 22.04 34.68 16.53
CA GLU A 408 22.25 34.81 15.08
C GLU A 408 21.13 35.60 14.39
N ILE A 409 19.87 35.29 14.72
CA ILE A 409 18.69 36.03 14.22
C ILE A 409 18.80 37.51 14.60
N GLN A 410 19.13 37.77 15.87
CA GLN A 410 19.21 39.14 16.36
C GLN A 410 20.39 39.90 15.75
N PHE A 411 21.52 39.23 15.53
CA PHE A 411 22.65 39.80 14.81
C PHE A 411 22.26 40.28 13.41
N LEU A 412 21.64 39.40 12.60
CA LEU A 412 21.23 39.74 11.23
C LEU A 412 20.21 40.90 11.23
N THR A 413 19.28 40.88 12.19
CA THR A 413 18.27 41.93 12.37
C THR A 413 18.91 43.28 12.69
N LYS A 414 19.88 43.33 13.61
CA LYS A 414 20.61 44.55 13.95
C LYS A 414 21.49 45.04 12.79
N ALA A 415 22.19 44.13 12.11
CA ALA A 415 23.04 44.45 10.96
C ALA A 415 22.23 45.13 9.84
N LEU A 416 21.07 44.60 9.49
CA LEU A 416 20.18 45.19 8.47
C LEU A 416 19.56 46.53 8.90
N ASN A 417 19.50 46.80 10.20
CA ASN A 417 19.09 48.09 10.76
C ASN A 417 20.26 49.07 10.94
N GLY A 418 21.45 48.75 10.41
CA GLY A 418 22.64 49.61 10.45
C GLY A 418 23.48 49.50 11.73
N GLN A 419 23.20 48.51 12.59
CA GLN A 419 23.91 48.26 13.85
C GLN A 419 24.69 46.94 13.77
N LEU A 420 25.76 46.93 12.97
CA LEU A 420 26.60 45.74 12.81
C LEU A 420 27.51 45.54 14.04
N ASP A 421 27.40 44.38 14.69
CA ASP A 421 28.36 43.92 15.70
C ASP A 421 29.62 43.37 15.00
N LYS A 422 30.63 44.22 14.82
CA LYS A 422 31.83 43.87 14.05
C LYS A 422 32.63 42.73 14.68
N GLU A 423 32.64 42.63 16.00
CA GLU A 423 33.40 41.60 16.72
C GLU A 423 32.75 40.22 16.51
N TYR A 424 31.44 40.12 16.78
CA TYR A 424 30.71 38.87 16.57
C TYR A 424 30.73 38.44 15.10
N TYR A 425 30.65 39.40 14.18
CA TYR A 425 30.77 39.15 12.74
C TYR A 425 32.13 38.56 12.37
N GLN A 426 33.23 39.15 12.86
CA GLN A 426 34.57 38.65 12.56
C GLN A 426 34.80 37.25 13.15
N LEU A 427 34.37 37.01 14.40
CA LEU A 427 34.45 35.70 15.04
C LEU A 427 33.70 34.62 14.24
N ASN A 428 32.53 34.96 13.71
CA ASN A 428 31.79 34.07 12.84
C ASN A 428 32.57 33.75 11.56
N GLN A 429 33.09 34.78 10.88
CA GLN A 429 33.83 34.61 9.62
C GLN A 429 35.14 33.82 9.79
N ASP A 430 35.86 34.05 10.88
CA ASP A 430 37.06 33.29 11.23
C ASP A 430 36.72 31.81 11.50
N CYS A 431 35.57 31.56 12.15
CA CYS A 431 35.08 30.21 12.38
C CYS A 431 34.71 29.49 11.07
N ILE A 432 33.94 30.13 10.18
CA ILE A 432 33.55 29.57 8.88
C ILE A 432 34.78 29.27 8.02
N SER A 433 35.74 30.20 7.96
CA SER A 433 36.98 30.04 7.18
C SER A 433 37.88 28.92 7.73
N ARG A 434 38.01 28.78 9.06
CA ARG A 434 38.77 27.68 9.67
C ARG A 434 38.13 26.34 9.40
N ARG A 435 36.80 26.24 9.51
CA ARG A 435 36.06 24.99 9.23
C ARG A 435 36.30 24.53 7.79
N SER A 436 36.20 25.43 6.81
CA SER A 436 36.29 25.08 5.38
C SER A 436 37.64 24.49 4.94
N VAL A 437 38.70 24.66 5.74
CA VAL A 437 40.04 24.12 5.47
C VAL A 437 40.49 23.08 6.51
N SER A 438 39.64 22.72 7.47
CA SER A 438 40.02 21.81 8.56
C SER A 438 40.30 20.41 8.04
N LYS A 439 41.39 19.79 8.52
CA LYS A 439 41.73 18.40 8.20
C LYS A 439 40.73 17.40 8.79
N LEU A 440 39.94 17.82 9.79
CA LEU A 440 38.89 17.01 10.39
C LEU A 440 37.76 16.67 9.41
N ILE A 441 37.58 17.48 8.37
CA ILE A 441 36.49 17.34 7.39
C ILE A 441 36.97 16.92 5.99
N HIS A 442 38.27 16.63 5.85
CA HIS A 442 38.91 16.29 4.57
C HIS A 442 39.81 15.06 4.73
N ASN A 443 39.29 13.89 4.37
CA ASN A 443 40.03 12.64 4.30
C ASN A 443 40.16 12.17 2.84
N ILE A 444 41.39 12.16 2.32
CA ILE A 444 41.65 11.82 0.91
C ILE A 444 41.37 10.35 0.61
N ASP A 445 41.60 9.44 1.55
CA ASP A 445 41.38 8.00 1.37
C ASP A 445 39.89 7.69 1.25
N VAL A 446 39.07 8.33 2.09
CA VAL A 446 37.61 8.23 2.02
C VAL A 446 37.10 8.78 0.69
N LYS A 447 37.58 9.96 0.27
CA LYS A 447 37.20 10.56 -1.02
C LYS A 447 37.58 9.67 -2.21
N ASN A 448 38.76 9.06 -2.19
CA ASN A 448 39.19 8.13 -3.23
C ASN A 448 38.36 6.85 -3.23
N ARG A 449 37.99 6.33 -2.05
CA ARG A 449 37.15 5.14 -1.92
C ARG A 449 35.73 5.39 -2.44
N VAL A 450 35.13 6.53 -2.14
CA VAL A 450 33.83 6.95 -2.70
C VAL A 450 33.89 7.02 -4.23
N LYS A 451 34.96 7.60 -4.80
CA LYS A 451 35.17 7.64 -6.25
C LYS A 451 35.32 6.27 -6.92
N SER A 452 35.72 5.23 -6.18
CA SER A 452 35.87 3.87 -6.70
C SER A 452 34.56 3.06 -6.72
N VAL A 453 33.44 3.61 -6.23
CA VAL A 453 32.15 2.93 -6.27
C VAL A 453 31.71 2.73 -7.72
N THR A 454 31.38 1.48 -8.07
CA THR A 454 30.86 1.13 -9.40
C THR A 454 29.40 0.67 -9.33
N THR A 455 28.70 0.67 -10.46
CA THR A 455 27.31 0.19 -10.55
C THR A 455 27.17 -1.31 -10.23
N ASP A 456 28.22 -2.11 -10.45
CA ASP A 456 28.21 -3.53 -10.09
C ASP A 456 28.28 -3.76 -8.58
N MET A 457 28.83 -2.81 -7.81
CA MET A 457 28.80 -2.86 -6.34
C MET A 457 27.41 -2.66 -5.75
N LEU A 458 26.40 -2.34 -6.58
CA LEU A 458 25.01 -2.13 -6.18
C LEU A 458 24.12 -3.35 -6.49
N LYS A 459 24.69 -4.49 -6.88
CA LYS A 459 23.95 -5.69 -7.29
C LYS A 459 24.41 -6.90 -6.50
N ARG A 460 23.45 -7.74 -6.08
CA ARG A 460 23.74 -9.12 -5.63
C ARG A 460 24.29 -9.95 -6.79
N LYS A 461 25.01 -11.04 -6.47
CA LYS A 461 25.60 -11.95 -7.46
C LYS A 461 24.55 -12.63 -8.33
N SER A 462 23.44 -13.06 -7.73
CA SER A 462 22.32 -13.71 -8.41
C SER A 462 20.96 -13.05 -8.08
N PRO A 463 19.94 -13.20 -8.95
CA PRO A 463 18.55 -12.83 -8.64
C PRO A 463 17.97 -13.64 -7.47
N PHE A 464 16.97 -13.08 -6.77
CA PHE A 464 16.37 -13.66 -5.56
C PHE A 464 15.96 -15.13 -5.71
N VAL A 465 15.41 -15.56 -6.85
CA VAL A 465 14.99 -16.97 -7.05
C VAL A 465 16.15 -17.94 -6.82
N LYS A 466 17.35 -17.65 -7.35
CA LYS A 466 18.54 -18.48 -7.16
C LYS A 466 19.08 -18.39 -5.73
N ARG A 467 19.03 -17.18 -5.15
CA ARG A 467 19.47 -16.95 -3.75
C ARG A 467 18.59 -17.70 -2.76
N SER A 468 17.27 -17.64 -2.95
CA SER A 468 16.27 -18.31 -2.12
C SER A 468 16.55 -19.82 -2.02
N GLU A 469 16.94 -20.48 -3.11
CA GLU A 469 17.34 -21.90 -3.08
C GLU A 469 18.61 -22.13 -2.25
N ALA A 470 19.63 -21.29 -2.40
CA ALA A 470 20.87 -21.38 -1.62
C ALA A 470 20.61 -21.11 -0.13
N GLN A 471 19.76 -20.14 0.19
CA GLN A 471 19.34 -19.78 1.53
C GLN A 471 18.54 -20.91 2.18
N LYS A 472 17.58 -21.52 1.48
CA LYS A 472 16.83 -22.69 1.97
C LYS A 472 17.76 -23.87 2.30
N ARG A 473 18.82 -24.08 1.51
CA ARG A 473 19.83 -25.10 1.82
C ARG A 473 20.64 -24.78 3.08
N ARG A 474 21.09 -23.52 3.25
CA ARG A 474 21.85 -23.09 4.44
C ARG A 474 20.99 -23.02 5.71
N LEU A 475 19.73 -22.66 5.57
CA LEU A 475 18.76 -22.43 6.64
C LEU A 475 17.71 -23.54 6.68
N SER A 476 18.12 -24.79 6.48
CA SER A 476 17.23 -25.96 6.37
C SER A 476 16.44 -26.27 7.64
N THR A 477 16.78 -25.63 8.77
CA THR A 477 16.04 -25.69 10.04
C THR A 477 14.80 -24.79 10.05
N LEU A 478 14.66 -23.86 9.09
CA LEU A 478 13.50 -22.99 9.02
C LEU A 478 12.29 -23.72 8.43
N PRO A 479 11.09 -23.46 8.96
CA PRO A 479 9.85 -23.97 8.38
C PRO A 479 9.63 -23.35 6.99
N GLU A 480 9.06 -24.13 6.06
CA GLU A 480 8.75 -23.65 4.70
C GLU A 480 7.70 -22.54 4.69
N LEU A 481 6.79 -22.54 5.68
CA LEU A 481 5.70 -21.59 5.82
C LEU A 481 5.76 -20.87 7.16
N PHE A 482 5.43 -19.58 7.12
CA PHE A 482 5.25 -18.73 8.30
C PHE A 482 6.44 -18.74 9.29
N PRO A 483 7.72 -18.60 8.88
CA PRO A 483 8.83 -18.50 9.81
C PRO A 483 8.65 -17.34 10.80
N THR A 484 8.96 -17.59 12.07
CA THR A 484 8.80 -16.63 13.17
C THR A 484 10.14 -15.99 13.53
N THR A 485 10.11 -14.69 13.77
CA THR A 485 11.28 -13.95 14.22
C THR A 485 10.87 -12.73 15.04
N THR A 486 11.85 -12.00 15.56
CA THR A 486 11.65 -10.65 16.09
C THR A 486 12.55 -9.67 15.35
N ILE A 487 12.39 -8.38 15.64
CA ILE A 487 13.05 -7.32 14.88
C ILE A 487 14.49 -7.08 15.34
N GLY A 488 14.82 -7.20 16.63
CA GLY A 488 16.17 -6.94 17.14
C GLY A 488 16.22 -6.78 18.66
N SER A 489 15.96 -5.56 19.14
CA SER A 489 16.07 -5.24 20.57
C SER A 489 15.11 -6.01 21.48
N PHE A 490 15.60 -6.37 22.68
CA PHE A 490 14.81 -6.93 23.80
C PHE A 490 14.71 -5.91 24.96
N PRO A 491 13.82 -6.14 25.96
CA PRO A 491 13.61 -5.21 27.08
C PRO A 491 14.90 -4.66 27.71
N GLN A 492 15.08 -3.34 27.66
CA GLN A 492 16.20 -2.65 28.29
C GLN A 492 15.89 -2.39 29.77
N THR A 493 16.22 -3.37 30.60
CA THR A 493 15.98 -3.39 32.06
C THR A 493 16.75 -2.29 32.80
N THR A 494 16.39 -2.05 34.06
CA THR A 494 17.08 -1.09 34.92
C THR A 494 18.54 -1.50 35.11
N GLU A 495 18.79 -2.80 35.24
CA GLU A 495 20.09 -3.43 35.42
C GLU A 495 20.99 -3.19 34.22
N VAL A 496 20.47 -3.38 32.99
CA VAL A 496 21.22 -3.10 31.75
C VAL A 496 21.61 -1.63 31.66
N ARG A 497 20.67 -0.72 31.97
CA ARG A 497 20.94 0.73 31.97
C ARG A 497 21.96 1.10 33.04
N LEU A 498 21.89 0.50 34.22
CA LEU A 498 22.81 0.73 35.33
C LEU A 498 24.22 0.21 35.01
N ALA A 499 24.34 -1.00 34.47
CA ALA A 499 25.61 -1.59 34.05
C ALA A 499 26.30 -0.69 33.01
N ARG A 500 25.55 -0.23 32.00
CA ARG A 500 26.07 0.70 31.00
C ARG A 500 26.49 2.05 31.59
N ASN A 501 25.70 2.59 32.51
CA ASN A 501 26.07 3.83 33.20
C ASN A 501 27.33 3.64 34.07
N ASN A 502 27.45 2.52 34.77
CA ASN A 502 28.62 2.18 35.56
C ASN A 502 29.87 2.04 34.68
N TYR A 503 29.75 1.42 33.50
CA TYR A 503 30.84 1.37 32.52
C TYR A 503 31.22 2.77 32.02
N ARG A 504 30.24 3.56 31.57
CA ARG A 504 30.46 4.95 31.10
C ARG A 504 31.05 5.88 32.16
N THR A 505 30.83 5.60 33.46
CA THR A 505 31.38 6.38 34.59
C THR A 505 32.64 5.76 35.20
N GLY A 506 33.19 4.70 34.60
CA GLY A 506 34.42 4.05 35.07
C GLY A 506 34.27 3.26 36.37
N LYS A 507 33.05 2.95 36.81
CA LYS A 507 32.76 2.17 38.02
C LYS A 507 32.94 0.66 37.84
N ILE A 508 32.83 0.16 36.61
CA ILE A 508 33.13 -1.22 36.23
C ILE A 508 34.07 -1.21 35.02
N THR A 509 34.91 -2.24 34.89
CA THR A 509 35.83 -2.36 33.75
C THR A 509 35.11 -2.80 32.48
N GLU A 510 35.78 -2.68 31.34
CA GLU A 510 35.28 -3.16 30.05
C GLU A 510 35.01 -4.68 30.09
N GLU A 511 35.88 -5.46 30.72
CA GLU A 511 35.70 -6.91 30.85
C GLU A 511 34.47 -7.25 31.71
N GLN A 512 34.23 -6.52 32.79
CA GLN A 512 33.05 -6.71 33.64
C GLN A 512 31.76 -6.36 32.89
N TYR A 513 31.79 -5.29 32.08
CA TYR A 513 30.66 -4.91 31.24
C TYR A 513 30.40 -5.94 30.13
N ASP A 514 31.44 -6.39 29.43
CA ASP A 514 31.35 -7.44 28.40
C ASP A 514 30.76 -8.74 28.97
N GLN A 515 31.22 -9.18 30.15
CA GLN A 515 30.66 -10.35 30.85
C GLN A 515 29.17 -10.17 31.19
N PHE A 516 28.79 -8.98 31.65
CA PHE A 516 27.38 -8.66 31.92
C PHE A 516 26.54 -8.74 30.64
N ILE A 517 26.98 -8.11 29.55
CA ILE A 517 26.26 -8.13 28.28
C ILE A 517 26.13 -9.55 27.73
N LYS A 518 27.21 -10.35 27.78
CA LYS A 518 27.17 -11.77 27.37
C LYS A 518 26.13 -12.56 28.16
N LYS A 519 26.00 -12.31 29.47
CA LYS A 519 24.97 -12.95 30.31
C LYS A 519 23.56 -12.56 29.87
N GLU A 520 23.31 -11.29 29.59
CA GLU A 520 22.00 -10.82 29.10
C GLU A 520 21.67 -11.41 27.72
N ILE A 521 22.64 -11.49 26.81
CA ILE A 521 22.51 -12.18 25.52
C ILE A 521 22.13 -13.65 25.74
N GLN A 522 22.81 -14.36 26.65
CA GLN A 522 22.51 -15.75 26.95
C GLN A 522 21.07 -15.96 27.43
N GLN A 523 20.61 -15.10 28.35
CA GLN A 523 19.23 -15.15 28.83
C GLN A 523 18.22 -14.85 27.72
N CYS A 524 18.52 -13.89 26.86
CA CYS A 524 17.70 -13.53 25.71
C CYS A 524 17.57 -14.69 24.71
N VAL A 525 18.67 -15.38 24.39
CA VAL A 525 18.67 -16.57 23.53
C VAL A 525 17.80 -17.67 24.16
N GLN A 526 18.01 -17.96 25.45
CA GLN A 526 17.24 -18.97 26.16
C GLN A 526 15.72 -18.68 26.12
N VAL A 527 15.31 -17.45 26.40
CA VAL A 527 13.89 -17.05 26.35
C VAL A 527 13.30 -17.25 24.95
N GLN A 528 14.03 -16.89 23.90
CA GLN A 528 13.54 -17.04 22.54
C GLN A 528 13.43 -18.51 22.11
N GLU A 529 14.35 -19.37 22.56
CA GLU A 529 14.26 -20.81 22.37
C GLU A 529 13.04 -21.40 23.09
N GLU A 530 12.80 -20.99 24.35
CA GLU A 530 11.62 -21.37 25.13
C GLU A 530 10.30 -20.94 24.45
N CYS A 531 10.27 -19.74 23.86
CA CYS A 531 9.12 -19.27 23.07
C CYS A 531 8.93 -20.06 21.77
N GLY A 532 9.99 -20.68 21.25
CA GLY A 532 9.95 -21.46 20.02
C GLY A 532 10.12 -20.65 18.73
N LEU A 533 10.80 -19.49 18.77
CA LEU A 533 11.08 -18.67 17.58
C LEU A 533 12.02 -19.39 16.60
N ASP A 534 11.90 -19.15 15.28
CA ASP A 534 12.72 -19.85 14.27
C ASP A 534 14.04 -19.13 13.94
N VAL A 535 14.00 -17.79 13.82
CA VAL A 535 15.20 -16.93 13.64
C VAL A 535 15.34 -15.99 14.84
N LEU A 536 16.50 -16.02 15.48
CA LEU A 536 16.76 -15.32 16.74
C LEU A 536 17.51 -14.00 16.57
N VAL A 537 17.45 -13.18 17.61
CA VAL A 537 18.20 -11.92 17.76
C VAL A 537 18.96 -11.92 19.09
N HIS A 538 20.02 -11.13 19.23
CA HIS A 538 20.80 -11.09 20.48
C HIS A 538 20.25 -10.10 21.52
N GLY A 539 19.28 -9.27 21.16
CA GLY A 539 18.59 -8.36 22.07
C GLY A 539 19.18 -6.95 22.20
N GLU A 540 20.34 -6.68 21.59
CA GLU A 540 20.97 -5.34 21.52
C GLU A 540 21.23 -4.67 22.88
N PHE A 541 21.61 -5.45 23.90
CA PHE A 541 21.85 -4.95 25.26
C PHE A 541 23.05 -3.98 25.32
N GLU A 542 24.02 -4.14 24.43
CA GLU A 542 25.17 -3.25 24.30
C GLU A 542 24.80 -1.86 23.77
N ARG A 543 23.67 -1.74 23.07
CA ARG A 543 23.29 -0.53 22.32
C ARG A 543 22.38 0.39 23.13
N VAL A 544 22.75 1.67 23.19
CA VAL A 544 21.89 2.72 23.76
C VAL A 544 20.81 3.15 22.78
N ASP A 545 21.18 3.27 21.52
CA ASP A 545 20.36 3.76 20.43
C ASP A 545 20.96 3.25 19.12
N MET A 546 20.11 3.00 18.13
CA MET A 546 20.49 2.35 16.89
C MET A 546 21.32 3.27 15.97
N VAL A 547 21.44 4.56 16.25
CA VAL A 547 22.35 5.46 15.51
C VAL A 547 23.52 5.91 16.39
N GLU A 548 23.27 6.15 17.69
CA GLU A 548 24.34 6.49 18.64
C GLU A 548 25.44 5.41 18.65
N TYR A 549 25.05 4.14 18.70
CA TYR A 549 25.99 3.02 18.77
C TYR A 549 26.94 3.00 17.56
N PHE A 550 26.42 3.09 16.34
CA PHE A 550 27.28 3.05 15.15
C PHE A 550 28.15 4.29 15.05
N GLY A 551 27.60 5.48 15.32
CA GLY A 551 28.41 6.69 15.31
C GLY A 551 29.57 6.64 16.32
N GLU A 552 29.41 5.99 17.48
CA GLU A 552 30.49 5.85 18.50
C GLU A 552 31.66 5.01 17.96
N HIS A 553 31.40 4.14 16.97
CA HIS A 553 32.39 3.26 16.34
C HIS A 553 32.84 3.77 14.96
N LEU A 554 32.23 4.83 14.42
CA LEU A 554 32.59 5.46 13.16
C LEU A 554 33.41 6.73 13.39
N LYS A 555 34.38 6.98 12.50
CA LYS A 555 35.07 8.27 12.45
C LYS A 555 34.22 9.28 11.67
N GLY A 556 34.47 10.57 11.90
CA GLY A 556 33.66 11.66 11.35
C GLY A 556 32.42 12.02 12.20
N PHE A 557 32.21 11.35 13.33
CA PHE A 557 31.11 11.60 14.28
C PHE A 557 31.60 12.18 15.60
N VAL A 558 30.77 13.04 16.22
CA VAL A 558 30.92 13.47 17.61
C VAL A 558 29.57 13.42 18.34
N PHE A 559 29.63 13.34 19.66
CA PHE A 559 28.47 13.15 20.53
C PHE A 559 28.32 14.28 21.52
N THR A 560 27.11 14.79 21.62
CA THR A 560 26.76 15.81 22.60
C THR A 560 26.54 15.19 23.99
N SER A 561 26.75 15.98 25.03
CA SER A 561 26.39 15.65 26.41
C SER A 561 24.89 15.86 26.65
N ASN A 562 24.36 16.98 26.16
CA ASN A 562 23.03 17.48 26.49
C ASN A 562 22.25 17.99 25.26
N GLY A 563 22.69 17.65 24.04
CA GLY A 563 22.05 18.00 22.77
C GLY A 563 20.75 17.23 22.48
N TRP A 564 19.80 17.25 23.41
CA TRP A 564 18.51 16.54 23.32
C TRP A 564 17.50 17.28 22.43
N VAL A 565 16.80 16.51 21.59
CA VAL A 565 15.68 16.96 20.77
C VAL A 565 14.47 16.07 21.06
N GLN A 566 13.27 16.64 21.13
CA GLN A 566 12.05 15.85 21.32
C GLN A 566 11.73 15.05 20.06
N SER A 567 11.42 13.75 20.23
CA SER A 567 10.96 12.90 19.13
C SER A 567 9.46 12.62 19.24
N TYR A 568 8.96 12.17 20.38
CA TYR A 568 7.53 12.05 20.64
C TYR A 568 7.23 12.06 22.14
N GLY A 569 6.16 12.72 22.57
CA GLY A 569 5.79 12.81 23.98
C GLY A 569 6.95 13.21 24.89
N SER A 570 7.21 12.46 25.95
CA SER A 570 8.37 12.68 26.85
C SER A 570 9.68 12.04 26.37
N ARG A 571 9.70 11.36 25.22
CA ARG A 571 10.91 10.74 24.66
C ARG A 571 11.70 11.77 23.84
N CYS A 572 12.96 11.93 24.23
CA CYS A 572 13.94 12.71 23.48
C CYS A 572 14.96 11.77 22.84
N VAL A 573 15.50 12.21 21.72
CA VAL A 573 16.69 11.64 21.08
C VAL A 573 17.85 12.59 21.26
N LYS A 574 19.08 12.09 21.16
CA LYS A 574 20.29 12.88 21.18
C LYS A 574 21.06 12.57 19.90
N PRO A 575 20.68 13.20 18.77
CA PRO A 575 21.24 12.86 17.47
C PRO A 575 22.77 13.01 17.48
N PRO A 576 23.52 12.04 16.92
CA PRO A 576 24.95 12.22 16.71
C PRO A 576 25.21 13.36 15.73
N VAL A 577 26.40 13.93 15.76
CA VAL A 577 26.80 15.00 14.86
C VAL A 577 27.84 14.46 13.89
N ILE A 578 27.50 14.40 12.61
CA ILE A 578 28.46 14.08 11.56
C ILE A 578 29.20 15.38 11.29
N PHE A 579 30.48 15.47 11.67
CA PHE A 579 31.28 16.68 11.41
C PHE A 579 32.25 16.52 10.25
N GLY A 580 32.68 15.29 9.94
CA GLY A 580 33.75 15.01 8.98
C GLY A 580 33.46 13.83 8.05
N ASP A 581 34.49 13.41 7.30
CA ASP A 581 34.38 12.28 6.36
C ASP A 581 34.28 10.95 7.14
N VAL A 582 33.31 10.12 6.79
CA VAL A 582 32.93 8.92 7.56
C VAL A 582 33.70 7.69 7.10
N TYR A 583 34.26 6.93 8.05
CA TYR A 583 34.83 5.61 7.81
C TYR A 583 34.83 4.72 9.06
N ARG A 584 34.90 3.41 8.83
CA ARG A 584 34.94 2.39 9.89
C ARG A 584 36.38 1.95 10.19
N PRO A 585 36.92 2.22 11.39
CA PRO A 585 38.28 1.81 11.77
C PRO A 585 38.39 0.34 12.24
N TYR A 586 37.32 -0.25 12.77
CA TYR A 586 37.30 -1.62 13.31
C TYR A 586 35.88 -2.23 13.29
N PRO A 587 35.73 -3.57 13.42
CA PRO A 587 34.43 -4.22 13.53
C PRO A 587 33.59 -3.73 14.72
N MET A 588 32.30 -3.50 14.48
CA MET A 588 31.41 -2.80 15.41
C MET A 588 30.49 -3.74 16.19
N THR A 589 29.98 -4.79 15.56
CA THR A 589 28.89 -5.64 16.07
C THR A 589 29.21 -7.14 16.04
N VAL A 590 30.29 -7.52 15.35
CA VAL A 590 30.67 -8.91 15.08
C VAL A 590 30.85 -9.72 16.36
N ASN A 591 31.51 -9.17 17.39
CA ASN A 591 31.87 -9.91 18.60
C ASN A 591 30.64 -10.46 19.36
N TYR A 592 29.67 -9.59 19.65
CA TYR A 592 28.44 -10.00 20.35
C TYR A 592 27.55 -10.88 19.49
N THR A 593 27.45 -10.60 18.19
CA THR A 593 26.64 -11.42 17.25
C THR A 593 27.22 -12.84 17.13
N LYS A 594 28.55 -12.96 17.01
CA LYS A 594 29.24 -14.25 16.97
C LYS A 594 29.07 -15.04 18.26
N TYR A 595 29.17 -14.36 19.41
CA TYR A 595 28.89 -14.98 20.70
C TYR A 595 27.44 -15.47 20.78
N ALA A 596 26.46 -14.65 20.40
CA ALA A 596 25.05 -15.03 20.41
C ALA A 596 24.77 -16.25 19.50
N GLN A 597 25.34 -16.29 18.29
CA GLN A 597 25.22 -17.43 17.39
C GLN A 597 25.84 -18.71 17.99
N SER A 598 26.90 -18.59 18.79
CA SER A 598 27.55 -19.76 19.43
C SER A 598 26.69 -20.44 20.51
N LEU A 599 25.64 -19.77 21.00
CA LEU A 599 24.76 -20.27 22.05
C LEU A 599 23.56 -21.09 21.54
N THR A 600 23.34 -21.12 20.23
CA THR A 600 22.16 -21.77 19.62
C THR A 600 22.49 -22.39 18.28
N SER A 601 21.74 -23.43 17.89
CA SER A 601 21.77 -23.99 16.54
C SER A 601 20.84 -23.26 15.57
N LYS A 602 19.97 -22.37 16.07
CA LYS A 602 19.07 -21.56 15.22
C LYS A 602 19.83 -20.41 14.56
N PRO A 603 19.39 -19.93 13.40
CA PRO A 603 19.98 -18.75 12.76
C PRO A 603 19.87 -17.51 13.66
N MET A 604 20.99 -16.83 13.88
CA MET A 604 21.06 -15.55 14.59
C MET A 604 21.16 -14.39 13.59
N LYS A 605 20.38 -13.33 13.79
CA LYS A 605 20.49 -12.10 13.00
C LYS A 605 21.67 -11.24 13.44
N GLY A 606 22.53 -10.88 12.49
CA GLY A 606 23.44 -9.73 12.63
C GLY A 606 22.64 -8.44 12.43
N MET A 607 22.71 -7.52 13.40
CA MET A 607 21.84 -6.35 13.43
C MET A 607 22.61 -5.07 13.09
N LEU A 608 22.25 -4.40 12.00
CA LEU A 608 22.85 -3.14 11.55
C LEU A 608 21.80 -2.07 11.33
N THR A 609 22.21 -0.81 11.46
CA THR A 609 21.42 0.33 10.97
C THR A 609 21.96 0.78 9.64
N GLY A 610 21.06 0.98 8.68
CA GLY A 610 21.42 1.33 7.32
C GLY A 610 21.95 2.76 7.19
N PRO A 611 22.66 3.03 6.08
CA PRO A 611 23.34 4.31 5.88
C PRO A 611 22.38 5.52 5.82
N VAL A 612 21.18 5.37 5.26
CA VAL A 612 20.22 6.46 5.14
C VAL A 612 19.68 6.84 6.51
N THR A 613 19.43 5.86 7.38
CA THR A 613 18.97 6.09 8.76
C THR A 613 20.06 6.69 9.63
N ILE A 614 21.29 6.19 9.56
CA ILE A 614 22.43 6.81 10.27
C ILE A 614 22.58 8.28 9.85
N LEU A 615 22.42 8.58 8.57
CA LEU A 615 22.46 9.94 8.05
C LEU A 615 21.29 10.79 8.59
N LYS A 616 20.05 10.36 8.35
CA LYS A 616 18.83 11.17 8.59
C LYS A 616 18.54 11.40 10.07
N TRP A 617 18.98 10.50 10.96
CA TRP A 617 18.82 10.64 12.41
C TRP A 617 20.08 11.17 13.11
N SER A 618 21.05 11.65 12.33
CA SER A 618 22.15 12.48 12.81
C SER A 618 21.95 13.93 12.38
N PHE A 619 22.61 14.87 13.08
CA PHE A 619 22.85 16.19 12.51
C PHE A 619 23.94 16.07 11.44
N VAL A 620 23.52 16.19 10.18
CA VAL A 620 24.38 16.01 9.02
C VAL A 620 25.11 17.31 8.70
N ARG A 621 26.37 17.22 8.27
CA ARG A 621 27.14 18.35 7.74
C ARG A 621 26.39 19.12 6.65
N ASP A 622 26.63 20.41 6.56
CA ASP A 622 26.03 21.35 5.60
C ASP A 622 27.02 21.85 4.52
N ASP A 623 28.19 21.22 4.39
CA ASP A 623 29.28 21.62 3.48
C ASP A 623 29.46 20.71 2.25
N GLN A 624 28.69 19.61 2.15
CA GLN A 624 28.67 18.71 0.99
C GLN A 624 27.28 18.08 0.80
N ALA A 625 27.06 17.38 -0.32
CA ALA A 625 25.79 16.74 -0.60
C ALA A 625 25.47 15.60 0.40
N LEU A 626 24.18 15.43 0.70
CA LEU A 626 23.70 14.34 1.57
C LEU A 626 24.05 12.96 1.01
N SER A 627 23.96 12.80 -0.32
CA SER A 627 24.28 11.55 -1.02
C SER A 627 25.74 11.15 -0.85
N GLU A 628 26.68 12.10 -0.90
CA GLU A 628 28.10 11.84 -0.70
C GLU A 628 28.38 11.34 0.73
N THR A 629 27.83 12.02 1.73
CA THR A 629 27.94 11.56 3.13
C THR A 629 27.30 10.19 3.33
N CYS A 630 26.16 9.93 2.69
CA CYS A 630 25.49 8.65 2.75
C CYS A 630 26.31 7.51 2.12
N GLN A 631 27.00 7.76 1.01
CA GLN A 631 27.89 6.78 0.38
C GLN A 631 29.09 6.43 1.28
N GLN A 632 29.64 7.41 2.00
CA GLN A 632 30.70 7.16 2.99
C GLN A 632 30.22 6.22 4.10
N ILE A 633 29.02 6.47 4.65
CA ILE A 633 28.40 5.58 5.65
C ILE A 633 28.12 4.20 5.04
N ALA A 634 27.60 4.13 3.81
CA ALA A 634 27.28 2.88 3.13
C ALA A 634 28.52 1.98 2.97
N LEU A 635 29.68 2.55 2.61
CA LEU A 635 30.94 1.82 2.52
C LEU A 635 31.42 1.31 3.90
N ALA A 636 31.20 2.09 4.96
CA ALA A 636 31.50 1.67 6.32
C ALA A 636 30.61 0.50 6.78
N ILE A 637 29.31 0.54 6.47
CA ILE A 637 28.38 -0.56 6.75
C ILE A 637 28.66 -1.78 5.88
N ARG A 638 29.05 -1.59 4.61
CA ARG A 638 29.47 -2.66 3.70
C ARG A 638 30.59 -3.51 4.32
N ASP A 639 31.58 -2.87 4.93
CA ASP A 639 32.69 -3.58 5.59
C ASP A 639 32.20 -4.41 6.78
N GLU A 640 31.27 -3.88 7.57
CA GLU A 640 30.68 -4.59 8.70
C GLU A 640 29.82 -5.79 8.26
N VAL A 641 29.07 -5.66 7.17
CA VAL A 641 28.31 -6.75 6.55
C VAL A 641 29.24 -7.88 6.11
N SER A 642 30.36 -7.56 5.46
CA SER A 642 31.37 -8.56 5.10
C SER A 642 31.94 -9.26 6.33
N ASP A 643 32.25 -8.53 7.40
CA ASP A 643 32.82 -9.14 8.61
C ASP A 643 31.81 -10.03 9.34
N LEU A 644 30.52 -9.68 9.35
CA LEU A 644 29.46 -10.54 9.90
C LEU A 644 29.29 -11.83 9.10
N GLU A 645 29.29 -11.75 7.76
CA GLU A 645 29.23 -12.94 6.90
C GLU A 645 30.45 -13.84 7.12
N ASN A 646 31.66 -13.26 7.15
CA ASN A 646 32.91 -13.97 7.43
C ASN A 646 32.93 -14.62 8.83
N ALA A 647 32.21 -14.05 9.79
CA ALA A 647 32.02 -14.63 11.12
C ALA A 647 31.00 -15.79 11.17
N GLY A 648 30.42 -16.16 10.03
CA GLY A 648 29.50 -17.28 9.87
C GLY A 648 28.01 -16.92 10.05
N ILE A 649 27.68 -15.64 10.21
CA ILE A 649 26.31 -15.18 10.41
C ILE A 649 25.53 -15.35 9.10
N ALA A 650 24.40 -16.07 9.17
CA ALA A 650 23.63 -16.45 7.99
C ALA A 650 22.51 -15.47 7.61
N CYS A 651 22.04 -14.67 8.58
CA CYS A 651 21.02 -13.65 8.38
C CYS A 651 21.57 -12.31 8.88
N ILE A 652 21.59 -11.27 8.04
CA ILE A 652 22.04 -9.93 8.41
C ILE A 652 20.89 -8.96 8.12
N GLN A 653 20.42 -8.27 9.15
CA GLN A 653 19.37 -7.28 9.05
C GLN A 653 19.98 -5.87 9.03
N ILE A 654 19.60 -5.06 8.03
CA ILE A 654 20.03 -3.67 7.87
C ILE A 654 18.77 -2.80 7.90
N ASP A 655 18.54 -2.13 9.02
CA ASP A 655 17.30 -1.38 9.26
C ASP A 655 17.34 0.00 8.58
N GLU A 656 16.31 0.30 7.78
CA GLU A 656 16.17 1.58 7.08
C GLU A 656 14.81 2.26 7.28
N PRO A 657 14.39 2.53 8.53
CA PRO A 657 13.15 3.27 8.79
C PRO A 657 13.16 4.69 8.19
N ALA A 658 14.33 5.30 7.98
CA ALA A 658 14.41 6.70 7.53
C ALA A 658 14.37 6.91 6.01
N ILE A 659 14.30 5.86 5.18
CA ILE A 659 14.14 6.03 3.72
C ILE A 659 12.82 6.76 3.41
N ARG A 660 11.70 6.36 4.03
CA ARG A 660 10.43 7.06 3.82
C ARG A 660 10.39 8.40 4.55
N GLU A 661 10.97 8.49 5.76
CA GLU A 661 11.06 9.74 6.52
C GLU A 661 11.81 10.81 5.76
N GLY A 662 12.88 10.43 5.07
CA GLY A 662 13.74 11.32 4.33
C GLY A 662 13.19 11.75 2.96
N LEU A 663 12.04 11.22 2.55
CA LEU A 663 11.40 11.51 1.27
C LEU A 663 11.05 13.01 1.18
N PRO A 664 11.43 13.71 0.10
CA PRO A 664 11.04 15.10 -0.10
C PRO A 664 9.52 15.28 -0.04
N LEU A 665 9.06 16.46 0.40
CA LEU A 665 7.63 16.72 0.57
C LEU A 665 6.85 16.85 -0.75
N CYS A 666 7.53 17.19 -1.84
CA CYS A 666 6.96 17.24 -3.19
C CYS A 666 7.38 16.02 -4.01
N GLN A 667 6.43 15.43 -4.75
CA GLN A 667 6.63 14.22 -5.54
C GLN A 667 7.67 14.37 -6.65
N VAL A 668 7.78 15.56 -7.25
CA VAL A 668 8.76 15.84 -8.31
C VAL A 668 10.21 15.59 -7.88
N ASP A 669 10.49 15.69 -6.59
CA ASP A 669 11.84 15.51 -6.03
C ASP A 669 12.09 14.07 -5.53
N TRP A 670 11.09 13.18 -5.60
CA TRP A 670 11.15 11.82 -5.02
C TRP A 670 12.16 10.93 -5.72
N GLU A 671 12.11 10.83 -7.06
CA GLU A 671 12.96 9.87 -7.78
C GLU A 671 14.45 10.16 -7.57
N HIS A 672 14.84 11.44 -7.56
CA HIS A 672 16.23 11.81 -7.28
C HIS A 672 16.67 11.35 -5.89
N TYR A 673 15.83 11.55 -4.86
CA TYR A 673 16.13 11.10 -3.50
C TYR A 673 16.15 9.58 -3.38
N LEU A 674 15.13 8.91 -3.92
CA LEU A 674 14.99 7.45 -3.87
C LEU A 674 16.15 6.78 -4.63
N GLN A 675 16.62 7.36 -5.74
CA GLN A 675 17.77 6.84 -6.46
C GLN A 675 19.01 6.73 -5.56
N TRP A 676 19.50 7.84 -5.00
CA TRP A 676 20.74 7.79 -4.24
C TRP A 676 20.58 7.07 -2.89
N SER A 677 19.40 7.15 -2.26
CA SER A 677 19.16 6.51 -0.95
C SER A 677 19.11 4.98 -1.08
N ILE A 678 18.42 4.46 -2.11
CA ILE A 678 18.42 3.03 -2.41
C ILE A 678 19.80 2.56 -2.89
N ASP A 679 20.50 3.34 -3.71
CA ASP A 679 21.87 3.01 -4.12
C ASP A 679 22.82 2.89 -2.91
N CYS A 680 22.70 3.78 -1.92
CA CYS A 680 23.50 3.68 -0.69
C CYS A 680 23.14 2.44 0.13
N PHE A 681 21.84 2.09 0.23
CA PHE A 681 21.44 0.85 0.88
C PHE A 681 22.03 -0.37 0.16
N LEU A 682 21.87 -0.46 -1.16
CA LEU A 682 22.41 -1.54 -1.98
C LEU A 682 23.94 -1.63 -1.87
N LEU A 683 24.64 -0.50 -1.85
CA LEU A 683 26.08 -0.46 -1.65
C LEU A 683 26.48 -1.09 -0.30
N SER A 684 25.65 -0.95 0.74
CA SER A 684 25.91 -1.55 2.05
C SER A 684 25.58 -3.04 2.13
N SER A 685 24.65 -3.55 1.31
CA SER A 685 24.03 -4.86 1.52
C SER A 685 24.40 -5.94 0.50
N THR A 686 24.97 -5.57 -0.66
CA THR A 686 25.09 -6.47 -1.81
C THR A 686 26.37 -7.30 -1.86
N ASN A 687 27.33 -7.05 -0.99
CA ASN A 687 28.64 -7.74 -0.92
C ASN A 687 28.62 -9.11 -0.23
N VAL A 688 27.47 -9.78 -0.23
CA VAL A 688 27.30 -11.09 0.43
C VAL A 688 27.08 -12.20 -0.59
N GLU A 689 27.38 -13.44 -0.18
CA GLU A 689 27.09 -14.64 -0.96
C GLU A 689 25.59 -14.88 -1.12
N ASP A 690 25.20 -15.69 -2.12
CA ASP A 690 23.80 -16.01 -2.39
C ASP A 690 23.12 -16.76 -1.22
N GLN A 691 23.90 -17.47 -0.42
CA GLN A 691 23.43 -18.23 0.74
C GLN A 691 23.16 -17.39 2.00
N THR A 692 23.56 -16.11 2.01
CA THR A 692 23.32 -15.19 3.13
C THR A 692 22.03 -14.42 2.88
N GLN A 693 21.15 -14.35 3.88
CA GLN A 693 19.93 -13.56 3.83
C GLN A 693 20.18 -12.12 4.30
N ILE A 694 19.83 -11.16 3.46
CA ILE A 694 19.69 -9.75 3.84
C ILE A 694 18.25 -9.48 4.25
N HIS A 695 18.06 -9.09 5.49
CA HIS A 695 16.78 -8.61 6.01
C HIS A 695 16.81 -7.08 6.07
N SER A 696 15.63 -6.46 6.02
CA SER A 696 15.50 -5.05 6.39
C SER A 696 14.21 -4.84 7.18
N HIS A 697 14.23 -3.84 8.04
CA HIS A 697 13.06 -3.38 8.76
C HIS A 697 12.77 -1.92 8.45
N MET A 698 11.49 -1.60 8.24
CA MET A 698 11.01 -0.24 8.05
C MET A 698 9.79 0.03 8.95
N CYS A 699 9.85 1.09 9.76
CA CYS A 699 8.77 1.51 10.64
C CYS A 699 8.02 2.77 10.13
N TYR A 700 6.85 3.05 10.71
CA TYR A 700 6.15 4.35 10.67
C TYR A 700 5.90 4.99 9.29
N SER A 701 5.48 4.22 8.29
CA SER A 701 5.50 4.68 6.89
C SER A 701 4.32 4.18 6.06
N ASP A 702 3.74 5.07 5.24
CA ASP A 702 2.86 4.66 4.12
C ASP A 702 3.75 4.23 2.94
N PHE A 703 3.80 2.92 2.72
CA PHE A 703 4.69 2.29 1.74
C PHE A 703 4.12 2.27 0.32
N ASN A 704 2.84 2.60 0.13
CA ASN A 704 2.19 2.55 -1.19
C ASN A 704 2.89 3.45 -2.21
N ASP A 705 3.35 4.61 -1.76
CA ASP A 705 3.99 5.66 -2.56
C ASP A 705 5.40 5.28 -3.05
N ILE A 706 6.09 4.39 -2.34
CA ILE A 706 7.50 4.03 -2.59
C ILE A 706 7.70 2.54 -2.84
N PHE A 707 6.62 1.79 -3.07
CA PHE A 707 6.67 0.34 -3.22
C PHE A 707 7.65 -0.15 -4.31
N PRO A 708 7.73 0.49 -5.50
CA PRO A 708 8.73 0.13 -6.49
C PRO A 708 10.18 0.32 -5.98
N SER A 709 10.42 1.32 -5.14
CA SER A 709 11.73 1.54 -4.51
C SER A 709 12.04 0.50 -3.44
N ILE A 710 11.04 0.00 -2.71
CA ILE A 710 11.19 -1.12 -1.77
C ILE A 710 11.59 -2.39 -2.52
N GLN A 711 10.99 -2.68 -3.67
CA GLN A 711 11.42 -3.81 -4.51
C GLN A 711 12.88 -3.64 -5.01
N ARG A 712 13.28 -2.41 -5.36
CA ARG A 712 14.66 -2.09 -5.77
C ARG A 712 15.69 -2.30 -4.66
N MET A 713 15.31 -2.35 -3.38
CA MET A 713 16.23 -2.66 -2.28
C MET A 713 16.77 -4.11 -2.34
N ASP A 714 16.13 -5.01 -3.10
CA ASP A 714 16.54 -6.41 -3.30
C ASP A 714 16.85 -7.19 -1.99
N VAL A 715 16.08 -6.89 -0.94
CA VAL A 715 16.17 -7.58 0.36
C VAL A 715 15.51 -8.95 0.29
N ASP A 716 16.09 -9.95 0.93
CA ASP A 716 15.58 -11.32 0.91
C ASP A 716 14.34 -11.47 1.80
N ALA A 717 14.26 -10.70 2.89
CA ALA A 717 13.05 -10.54 3.71
C ALA A 717 12.88 -9.10 4.23
N LEU A 718 11.67 -8.56 4.15
CA LEU A 718 11.31 -7.23 4.64
C LEU A 718 10.31 -7.33 5.80
N THR A 719 10.58 -6.69 6.92
CA THR A 719 9.59 -6.56 8.01
C THR A 719 9.09 -5.13 8.10
N ILE A 720 7.78 -4.95 8.29
CA ILE A 720 7.14 -3.63 8.31
C ILE A 720 6.14 -3.50 9.45
N GLU A 721 6.01 -2.30 10.00
CA GLU A 721 4.98 -1.98 10.98
C GLU A 721 3.59 -2.02 10.34
N HIS A 722 2.68 -2.82 10.89
CA HIS A 722 1.35 -3.00 10.30
C HIS A 722 0.21 -3.14 11.31
N SER A 723 0.45 -3.48 12.58
CA SER A 723 -0.66 -3.82 13.49
C SER A 723 -1.64 -2.65 13.75
N LYS A 724 -1.18 -1.41 13.60
CA LYS A 724 -2.00 -0.18 13.66
C LYS A 724 -2.37 0.40 12.30
N SER A 725 -1.72 -0.10 11.25
CA SER A 725 -1.87 0.40 9.90
C SER A 725 -3.01 -0.34 9.20
N ASP A 726 -3.63 0.35 8.25
CA ASP A 726 -4.80 -0.17 7.55
C ASP A 726 -4.43 -1.21 6.47
N LEU A 727 -5.39 -2.07 6.11
CA LEU A 727 -5.28 -3.13 5.09
C LEU A 727 -4.94 -2.59 3.70
N LYS A 728 -5.09 -1.27 3.45
CA LYS A 728 -4.68 -0.61 2.20
C LYS A 728 -3.23 -0.91 1.83
N LEU A 729 -2.36 -1.07 2.83
CA LEU A 729 -0.96 -1.42 2.60
C LEU A 729 -0.81 -2.75 1.86
N LEU A 730 -1.71 -3.70 2.09
CA LEU A 730 -1.68 -5.02 1.48
C LEU A 730 -2.09 -4.98 -0.02
N LYS A 731 -2.89 -3.98 -0.44
CA LYS A 731 -3.26 -3.78 -1.86
C LYS A 731 -2.08 -3.40 -2.75
N ALA A 732 -1.02 -2.80 -2.21
CA ALA A 732 0.20 -2.54 -2.99
C ALA A 732 0.86 -3.85 -3.45
N PHE A 733 0.80 -4.90 -2.63
CA PHE A 733 1.34 -6.22 -3.00
C PHE A 733 0.57 -6.85 -4.14
N GLU A 734 -0.76 -6.69 -4.16
CA GLU A 734 -1.61 -7.12 -5.28
C GLU A 734 -1.31 -6.32 -6.55
N LYS A 735 -1.18 -4.99 -6.45
CA LYS A 735 -0.95 -4.10 -7.60
C LYS A 735 0.41 -4.28 -8.24
N PHE A 736 1.48 -4.39 -7.44
CA PHE A 736 2.86 -4.36 -7.93
C PHE A 736 3.54 -5.74 -7.92
N GLY A 737 2.94 -6.73 -7.27
CA GLY A 737 3.55 -8.03 -6.98
C GLY A 737 4.68 -7.92 -5.95
N TYR A 738 4.94 -8.97 -5.19
CA TYR A 738 6.14 -9.05 -4.35
C TYR A 738 6.62 -10.49 -4.28
N THR A 739 7.90 -10.69 -4.56
CA THR A 739 8.47 -12.03 -4.77
C THR A 739 9.30 -12.52 -3.58
N ASN A 740 9.62 -11.63 -2.65
CA ASN A 740 10.58 -11.88 -1.57
C ASN A 740 9.84 -12.09 -0.24
N GLY A 741 10.55 -12.45 0.83
CA GLY A 741 9.93 -12.63 2.15
C GLY A 741 9.39 -11.31 2.70
N ILE A 742 8.22 -11.34 3.33
CA ILE A 742 7.63 -10.17 3.98
C ILE A 742 6.95 -10.50 5.29
N GLY A 743 7.18 -9.67 6.31
CA GLY A 743 6.58 -9.79 7.63
C GLY A 743 5.89 -8.51 8.08
N PRO A 744 4.60 -8.31 7.74
CA PRO A 744 3.79 -7.25 8.33
C PRO A 744 3.54 -7.57 9.81
N GLY A 745 3.85 -6.62 10.69
CA GLY A 745 3.83 -6.83 12.15
C GLY A 745 2.44 -7.18 12.70
N LEU A 746 2.39 -8.17 13.60
CA LEU A 746 1.13 -8.71 14.11
C LEU A 746 0.57 -7.98 15.34
N TYR A 747 1.41 -7.29 16.10
CA TYR A 747 0.97 -6.56 17.29
C TYR A 747 1.80 -5.32 17.60
N ASP A 748 1.14 -4.38 18.28
CA ASP A 748 1.67 -3.09 18.66
C ASP A 748 2.64 -3.22 19.83
N ILE A 749 3.93 -3.03 19.55
CA ILE A 749 4.96 -3.06 20.58
C ILE A 749 5.03 -1.79 21.41
N HIS A 750 4.22 -0.76 21.17
CA HIS A 750 4.20 0.48 21.98
C HIS A 750 3.13 0.45 23.07
N SER A 751 2.21 -0.50 23.01
CA SER A 751 1.23 -0.78 24.04
C SER A 751 1.74 -1.89 24.98
N PRO A 752 1.51 -1.78 26.30
CA PRO A 752 1.75 -2.90 27.22
C PRO A 752 0.69 -4.01 27.10
N ARG A 753 -0.30 -3.88 26.20
CA ARG A 753 -1.35 -4.90 25.98
C ARG A 753 -0.76 -6.18 25.40
N ILE A 754 -1.04 -7.32 26.03
CA ILE A 754 -0.71 -8.65 25.49
C ILE A 754 -1.80 -9.03 24.46
N PRO A 755 -1.46 -9.23 23.17
CA PRO A 755 -2.44 -9.57 22.14
C PRO A 755 -2.93 -11.01 22.26
N ALA A 756 -4.22 -11.23 21.99
CA ALA A 756 -4.81 -12.56 21.92
C ALA A 756 -4.37 -13.31 20.65
N ILE A 757 -4.36 -14.65 20.71
CA ILE A 757 -4.03 -15.52 19.57
C ILE A 757 -4.99 -15.29 18.41
N LEU A 758 -6.29 -15.14 18.69
CA LEU A 758 -7.32 -14.94 17.66
C LEU A 758 -7.11 -13.63 16.89
N ASP A 759 -6.90 -12.51 17.59
CA ASP A 759 -6.61 -11.19 16.99
C ASP A 759 -5.45 -11.28 15.99
N MET A 760 -4.37 -11.96 16.37
CA MET A 760 -3.18 -12.10 15.53
C MET A 760 -3.41 -13.07 14.37
N LYS A 761 -4.15 -14.17 14.59
CA LYS A 761 -4.50 -15.13 13.54
C LYS A 761 -5.36 -14.49 12.45
N GLU A 762 -6.41 -13.77 12.83
CA GLU A 762 -7.28 -13.07 11.88
C GLU A 762 -6.50 -12.10 10.99
N ARG A 763 -5.51 -11.41 11.57
CA ARG A 763 -4.62 -10.53 10.80
C ARG A 763 -3.79 -11.30 9.78
N VAL A 764 -3.20 -12.44 10.14
CA VAL A 764 -2.44 -13.24 9.17
C VAL A 764 -3.37 -13.80 8.09
N GLU A 765 -4.58 -14.21 8.42
CA GLU A 765 -5.58 -14.66 7.44
C GLU A 765 -5.99 -13.56 6.47
N GLN A 766 -6.04 -12.30 6.93
CA GLN A 766 -6.21 -11.15 6.05
C GLN A 766 -5.00 -10.94 5.12
N MET A 767 -3.77 -11.16 5.60
CA MET A 767 -2.56 -11.06 4.78
C MET A 767 -2.50 -12.12 3.68
N ILE A 768 -2.92 -13.34 3.97
CA ILE A 768 -2.90 -14.47 3.03
C ILE A 768 -3.76 -14.21 1.79
N LYS A 769 -4.78 -13.34 1.88
CA LYS A 769 -5.60 -12.93 0.73
C LYS A 769 -4.80 -12.16 -0.33
N TYR A 770 -3.69 -11.54 0.04
CA TYR A 770 -2.88 -10.67 -0.81
C TYR A 770 -1.45 -11.18 -1.05
N ILE A 771 -0.93 -11.99 -0.13
CA ILE A 771 0.47 -12.44 -0.12
C ILE A 771 0.49 -13.97 -0.02
N HIS A 772 1.26 -14.62 -0.90
CA HIS A 772 1.40 -16.06 -0.89
C HIS A 772 1.95 -16.55 0.47
N PRO A 773 1.37 -17.59 1.11
CA PRO A 773 1.78 -18.06 2.44
C PRO A 773 3.28 -18.33 2.62
N SER A 774 3.97 -18.80 1.57
CA SER A 774 5.42 -19.08 1.63
C SER A 774 6.31 -17.84 1.70
N LEU A 775 5.74 -16.65 1.47
CA LEU A 775 6.45 -15.38 1.59
C LEU A 775 6.23 -14.72 2.94
N ILE A 776 5.22 -15.13 3.72
CA ILE A 776 4.83 -14.45 4.95
C ILE A 776 5.76 -14.85 6.11
N TRP A 777 6.37 -13.86 6.75
CA TRP A 777 7.08 -13.94 8.02
C TRP A 777 6.18 -13.48 9.18
N ILE A 778 6.37 -14.08 10.34
CA ILE A 778 5.61 -13.79 11.55
C ILE A 778 6.49 -13.04 12.54
N ASN A 779 6.17 -11.78 12.83
CA ASN A 779 6.96 -10.89 13.67
C ASN A 779 6.10 -9.81 14.36
N PRO A 780 6.62 -9.17 15.42
CA PRO A 780 6.04 -7.93 15.96
C PRO A 780 6.24 -6.73 15.03
N ASP A 781 5.59 -5.61 15.33
CA ASP A 781 5.70 -4.35 14.57
C ASP A 781 7.11 -3.73 14.55
N CYS A 782 7.86 -3.83 15.66
CA CYS A 782 9.18 -3.21 15.83
C CYS A 782 9.94 -3.93 16.97
N GLY A 783 11.10 -3.41 17.37
CA GLY A 783 11.90 -3.93 18.48
C GLY A 783 11.24 -3.80 19.87
N LEU A 784 11.60 -4.67 20.80
CA LEU A 784 10.92 -4.87 22.09
C LEU A 784 11.57 -4.09 23.25
N LYS A 785 12.51 -3.20 22.94
CA LYS A 785 13.28 -2.38 23.89
C LYS A 785 12.46 -1.71 25.00
N THR A 786 11.27 -1.22 24.65
CA THR A 786 10.43 -0.39 25.54
C THR A 786 9.44 -1.19 26.36
N ARG A 787 9.37 -2.52 26.16
CA ARG A 787 8.47 -3.43 26.87
C ARG A 787 9.14 -4.05 28.09
N SER A 788 8.34 -4.68 28.94
CA SER A 788 8.83 -5.49 30.06
C SER A 788 8.82 -6.97 29.70
N MET A 789 9.60 -7.80 30.41
CA MET A 789 9.56 -9.26 30.21
C MET A 789 8.19 -9.88 30.53
N LEU A 790 7.40 -9.24 31.41
CA LEU A 790 6.04 -9.66 31.77
C LEU A 790 5.08 -9.57 30.57
N GLU A 791 5.30 -8.61 29.68
CA GLU A 791 4.51 -8.41 28.46
C GLU A 791 5.12 -9.19 27.28
N THR A 792 6.45 -9.13 27.13
CA THR A 792 7.17 -9.66 25.98
C THR A 792 7.04 -11.17 25.84
N LYS A 793 7.30 -11.94 26.91
CA LYS A 793 7.32 -13.40 26.81
C LYS A 793 5.94 -13.98 26.44
N PRO A 794 4.82 -13.61 27.09
CA PRO A 794 3.50 -14.10 26.70
C PRO A 794 3.10 -13.69 25.27
N SER A 795 3.42 -12.46 24.85
CA SER A 795 3.11 -11.98 23.50
C SER A 795 3.83 -12.79 22.42
N LEU A 796 5.12 -13.11 22.63
CA LEU A 796 5.90 -13.95 21.72
C LEU A 796 5.40 -15.40 21.69
N VAL A 797 5.02 -15.97 22.85
CA VAL A 797 4.43 -17.31 22.91
C VAL A 797 3.13 -17.37 22.10
N ASN A 798 2.23 -16.39 22.27
CA ASN A 798 0.99 -16.30 21.50
C ASN A 798 1.26 -16.17 20.00
N MET A 799 2.23 -15.33 19.61
CA MET A 799 2.61 -15.12 18.21
C MET A 799 3.17 -16.40 17.55
N VAL A 800 4.04 -17.14 18.26
CA VAL A 800 4.56 -18.42 17.77
C VAL A 800 3.45 -19.46 17.69
N GLN A 801 2.48 -19.45 18.63
CA GLN A 801 1.33 -20.34 18.57
C GLN A 801 0.45 -20.09 17.34
N VAL A 802 0.25 -18.84 16.93
CA VAL A 802 -0.42 -18.50 15.66
C VAL A 802 0.32 -19.15 14.48
N ALA A 803 1.64 -18.98 14.39
CA ALA A 803 2.43 -19.58 13.32
C ALA A 803 2.32 -21.11 13.30
N LYS A 804 2.31 -21.77 14.47
CA LYS A 804 2.12 -23.23 14.57
C LYS A 804 0.74 -23.68 14.09
N ILE A 805 -0.32 -22.98 14.49
CA ILE A 805 -1.70 -23.27 14.03
C ILE A 805 -1.79 -23.15 12.51
N LEU A 806 -1.25 -22.08 11.94
CA LEU A 806 -1.25 -21.84 10.50
C LEU A 806 -0.36 -22.86 9.78
N ARG A 807 0.84 -23.17 10.29
CA ARG A 807 1.67 -24.24 9.74
C ARG A 807 0.89 -25.54 9.69
N SER A 808 0.25 -26.01 10.76
CA SER A 808 -0.55 -27.24 10.71
C SER A 808 -1.69 -27.18 9.70
N SER A 809 -2.36 -26.02 9.59
CA SER A 809 -3.47 -25.81 8.66
C SER A 809 -3.01 -25.85 7.19
N TYR A 810 -1.79 -25.40 6.90
CA TYR A 810 -1.22 -25.31 5.55
C TYR A 810 -0.15 -26.38 5.23
N SER A 811 0.40 -27.08 6.23
CA SER A 811 1.38 -28.18 6.11
C SER A 811 0.69 -29.50 5.83
N ASN A 812 -0.56 -29.65 6.28
CA ASN A 812 -1.50 -30.63 5.75
C ASN A 812 -1.96 -30.27 4.32
N GLY A 813 -1.39 -29.21 3.74
CA GLY A 813 -1.56 -28.72 2.38
C GLY A 813 -0.59 -29.32 1.36
N LYS A 814 -0.04 -30.53 1.58
CA LYS A 814 -0.32 -31.54 0.55
C LYS A 814 -1.80 -31.82 0.68
N THR A 815 -2.64 -30.94 0.13
CA THR A 815 -3.93 -31.41 -0.36
C THR A 815 -3.53 -32.54 -1.28
N GLU A 816 -3.76 -33.79 -0.85
CA GLU A 816 -3.88 -34.90 -1.78
C GLU A 816 -4.77 -34.35 -2.86
N LYS A 817 -4.16 -34.06 -4.00
CA LYS A 817 -4.86 -33.45 -5.11
C LYS A 817 -6.01 -34.39 -5.38
N LEU A 818 -7.24 -33.92 -5.17
CA LEU A 818 -8.41 -34.76 -5.36
C LEU A 818 -8.33 -35.30 -6.79
N PRO A 819 -8.53 -36.61 -7.03
CA PRO A 819 -8.44 -37.16 -8.37
C PRO A 819 -9.43 -36.47 -9.33
N PHE A 820 -10.57 -36.00 -8.81
CA PHE A 820 -11.57 -35.16 -9.44
C PHE A 820 -12.47 -34.54 -8.36
N LYS A 821 -13.31 -33.56 -8.71
CA LYS A 821 -14.44 -33.09 -7.87
C LYS A 821 -15.62 -32.71 -8.77
N VAL A 822 -16.72 -33.43 -8.61
CA VAL A 822 -17.98 -33.26 -9.37
C VAL A 822 -19.16 -33.30 -8.41
N LYS A 823 -20.34 -32.80 -8.83
CA LYS A 823 -21.53 -32.71 -7.96
C LYS A 823 -22.03 -34.06 -7.47
N ASP A 824 -22.20 -35.00 -8.40
CA ASP A 824 -22.76 -36.32 -8.14
C ASP A 824 -22.21 -37.32 -9.15
N ILE A 825 -21.33 -38.22 -8.66
CA ILE A 825 -20.69 -39.23 -9.49
C ILE A 825 -21.68 -40.31 -9.98
N SER A 826 -22.84 -40.47 -9.33
CA SER A 826 -23.85 -41.46 -9.73
C SER A 826 -24.50 -41.15 -11.09
N LEU A 827 -24.33 -39.92 -11.59
CA LEU A 827 -24.81 -39.50 -12.91
C LEU A 827 -23.94 -40.02 -14.07
N ALA A 828 -22.82 -40.68 -13.80
CA ALA A 828 -21.85 -41.10 -14.80
C ALA A 828 -22.45 -42.01 -15.90
N ASP A 829 -23.33 -42.95 -15.54
CA ASP A 829 -23.96 -43.84 -16.51
C ASP A 829 -24.90 -43.10 -17.48
N TRP A 830 -25.58 -42.06 -16.99
CA TRP A 830 -26.40 -41.19 -17.83
C TRP A 830 -25.52 -40.37 -18.75
N GLY A 831 -24.47 -39.73 -18.21
CA GLY A 831 -23.50 -38.99 -19.00
C GLY A 831 -22.88 -39.84 -20.11
N ARG A 832 -22.47 -41.08 -19.82
CA ARG A 832 -21.90 -41.99 -20.83
C ARG A 832 -22.84 -42.27 -21.99
N LYS A 833 -24.13 -42.52 -21.70
CA LYS A 833 -25.16 -42.74 -22.74
C LYS A 833 -25.34 -41.52 -23.64
N GLU A 834 -25.33 -40.31 -23.06
CA GLU A 834 -25.42 -39.08 -23.86
C GLU A 834 -24.14 -38.82 -24.67
N ILE A 835 -22.96 -39.13 -24.13
CA ILE A 835 -21.70 -39.04 -24.88
C ILE A 835 -21.71 -39.99 -26.08
N GLU A 836 -22.22 -41.23 -25.95
CA GLU A 836 -22.37 -42.15 -27.09
C GLU A 836 -23.29 -41.60 -28.19
N ILE A 837 -24.37 -40.91 -27.82
CA ILE A 837 -25.24 -40.23 -28.79
C ILE A 837 -24.49 -39.07 -29.45
N ALA A 838 -23.81 -38.25 -28.66
CA ALA A 838 -23.06 -37.10 -29.17
C ALA A 838 -21.92 -37.53 -30.10
N GLU A 839 -21.23 -38.63 -29.83
CA GLU A 839 -20.18 -39.16 -30.72
C GLU A 839 -20.69 -39.43 -32.14
N ASN A 840 -21.91 -39.94 -32.28
CA ASN A 840 -22.52 -40.16 -33.61
C ASN A 840 -22.79 -38.84 -34.35
N GLU A 841 -23.08 -37.78 -33.62
CA GLU A 841 -23.37 -36.44 -34.13
C GLU A 841 -22.13 -35.52 -34.09
N MET A 842 -20.92 -36.03 -33.83
CA MET A 842 -19.67 -35.26 -33.84
C MET A 842 -18.67 -35.81 -34.87
N PRO A 843 -19.04 -35.82 -36.17
CA PRO A 843 -18.27 -36.52 -37.20
C PRO A 843 -16.84 -36.02 -37.35
N GLY A 844 -16.61 -34.73 -37.08
CA GLY A 844 -15.30 -34.12 -37.10
C GLY A 844 -14.33 -34.78 -36.12
N LEU A 845 -14.68 -34.79 -34.84
CA LEU A 845 -13.82 -35.35 -33.79
C LEU A 845 -13.59 -36.85 -33.97
N ILE A 846 -14.63 -37.59 -34.38
CA ILE A 846 -14.51 -39.03 -34.64
C ILE A 846 -13.56 -39.32 -35.81
N GLU A 847 -13.58 -38.51 -36.87
CA GLU A 847 -12.65 -38.65 -37.98
C GLU A 847 -11.21 -38.29 -37.57
N LEU A 848 -11.03 -37.26 -36.74
CA LEU A 848 -9.72 -36.93 -36.17
C LEU A 848 -9.18 -38.08 -35.30
N ARG A 849 -10.02 -38.77 -34.51
CA ARG A 849 -9.62 -39.97 -33.76
C ARG A 849 -9.16 -41.09 -34.69
N LYS A 850 -9.88 -41.36 -35.78
CA LYS A 850 -9.48 -42.39 -36.77
C LYS A 850 -8.16 -42.03 -37.45
N LYS A 851 -7.98 -40.77 -37.84
CA LYS A 851 -6.80 -40.29 -38.56
C LYS A 851 -5.55 -40.20 -37.66
N TYR A 852 -5.67 -39.62 -36.48
CA TYR A 852 -4.53 -39.29 -35.61
C TYR A 852 -4.38 -40.18 -34.38
N GLY A 853 -5.42 -40.93 -33.99
CA GLY A 853 -5.38 -41.85 -32.86
C GLY A 853 -4.28 -42.91 -32.99
N PRO A 854 -4.16 -43.63 -34.12
CA PRO A 854 -3.06 -44.58 -34.33
C PRO A 854 -1.66 -43.96 -34.25
N LEU A 855 -1.55 -42.64 -34.51
CA LEU A 855 -0.28 -41.91 -34.51
C LEU A 855 0.11 -41.39 -33.12
N GLN A 856 -0.84 -41.32 -32.17
CA GLN A 856 -0.62 -40.75 -30.82
C GLN A 856 0.09 -39.39 -30.88
N ILE A 857 -0.36 -38.52 -31.78
CA ILE A 857 0.35 -37.29 -32.16
C ILE A 857 0.52 -36.26 -31.02
N LEU A 858 -0.30 -36.35 -29.96
CA LEU A 858 -0.23 -35.49 -28.77
C LEU A 858 0.49 -36.15 -27.58
N LYS A 859 1.19 -37.27 -27.78
CA LYS A 859 1.92 -37.95 -26.70
C LYS A 859 2.86 -37.02 -25.95
N GLY A 860 2.65 -36.90 -24.63
CA GLY A 860 3.42 -36.04 -23.72
C GLY A 860 2.85 -34.63 -23.53
N ALA A 861 1.80 -34.25 -24.26
CA ALA A 861 1.04 -33.04 -23.99
C ALA A 861 0.25 -33.20 -22.69
N ARG A 862 0.34 -32.19 -21.82
CA ARG A 862 -0.43 -32.02 -20.58
C ARG A 862 -1.32 -30.80 -20.76
N ILE A 863 -2.52 -31.04 -21.30
CA ILE A 863 -3.47 -30.01 -21.71
C ILE A 863 -4.41 -29.73 -20.54
N ALA A 864 -4.34 -28.52 -20.00
CA ALA A 864 -5.34 -28.03 -19.06
C ALA A 864 -6.45 -27.32 -19.87
N GLY A 865 -7.68 -27.82 -19.74
CA GLY A 865 -8.86 -27.27 -20.38
C GLY A 865 -9.68 -26.42 -19.43
N SER A 866 -10.09 -25.24 -19.90
CA SER A 866 -11.03 -24.33 -19.22
C SER A 866 -12.14 -23.97 -20.20
N LEU A 867 -13.09 -24.91 -20.38
CA LEU A 867 -14.20 -24.84 -21.33
C LEU A 867 -15.51 -25.18 -20.63
N HIS A 868 -16.66 -24.79 -21.19
CA HIS A 868 -17.96 -25.22 -20.71
C HIS A 868 -18.01 -26.75 -20.60
N MET A 869 -18.27 -27.30 -19.40
CA MET A 869 -18.23 -28.74 -19.18
C MET A 869 -19.54 -29.41 -19.63
N THR A 870 -19.67 -29.68 -20.93
CA THR A 870 -20.85 -30.29 -21.58
C THR A 870 -20.58 -31.72 -22.07
N ILE A 871 -21.63 -32.41 -22.54
CA ILE A 871 -21.48 -33.70 -23.23
C ILE A 871 -20.55 -33.62 -24.45
N GLN A 872 -20.64 -32.55 -25.24
CA GLN A 872 -19.76 -32.35 -26.39
C GLN A 872 -18.30 -32.17 -25.95
N THR A 873 -18.08 -31.49 -24.82
CA THR A 873 -16.75 -31.29 -24.24
C THR A 873 -16.15 -32.61 -23.77
N ALA A 874 -16.95 -33.53 -23.23
CA ALA A 874 -16.50 -34.88 -22.93
C ALA A 874 -16.00 -35.63 -24.18
N VAL A 875 -16.65 -35.46 -25.35
CA VAL A 875 -16.17 -36.02 -26.62
C VAL A 875 -14.83 -35.38 -27.05
N LEU A 876 -14.64 -34.07 -26.84
CA LEU A 876 -13.36 -33.39 -27.07
C LEU A 876 -12.25 -33.95 -26.15
N ILE A 877 -12.52 -34.05 -24.85
CA ILE A 877 -11.61 -34.62 -23.86
C ILE A 877 -11.17 -36.03 -24.29
N GLU A 878 -12.12 -36.91 -24.62
CA GLU A 878 -11.83 -38.27 -25.07
C GLU A 878 -11.07 -38.30 -26.41
N THR A 879 -11.27 -37.30 -27.27
CA THR A 879 -10.50 -37.16 -28.52
C THR A 879 -9.05 -36.79 -28.24
N LEU A 880 -8.79 -35.81 -27.38
CA LEU A 880 -7.43 -35.42 -26.99
C LEU A 880 -6.69 -36.59 -26.32
N ILE A 881 -7.36 -37.34 -25.46
CA ILE A 881 -6.81 -38.57 -24.85
C ILE A 881 -6.54 -39.63 -25.92
N ALA A 882 -7.47 -39.87 -26.85
CA ALA A 882 -7.28 -40.83 -27.93
C ALA A 882 -6.10 -40.48 -28.84
N LEU A 883 -5.75 -39.18 -28.95
CA LEU A 883 -4.59 -38.68 -29.66
C LEU A 883 -3.29 -38.70 -28.83
N GLY A 884 -3.35 -39.12 -27.56
CA GLY A 884 -2.18 -39.35 -26.70
C GLY A 884 -1.92 -38.29 -25.63
N ALA A 885 -2.77 -37.28 -25.49
CA ALA A 885 -2.60 -36.24 -24.46
C ALA A 885 -3.01 -36.73 -23.06
N ASN A 886 -2.35 -36.21 -22.03
CA ASN A 886 -2.89 -36.16 -20.68
C ASN A 886 -3.73 -34.90 -20.55
N VAL A 887 -4.93 -35.00 -20.00
CA VAL A 887 -5.87 -33.88 -19.90
C VAL A 887 -6.42 -33.74 -18.49
N GLN A 888 -6.68 -32.50 -18.07
CA GLN A 888 -7.44 -32.16 -16.87
C GLN A 888 -8.38 -31.01 -17.21
N TRP A 889 -9.52 -30.94 -16.55
CA TRP A 889 -10.58 -30.03 -16.97
C TRP A 889 -11.22 -29.28 -15.82
N SER A 890 -11.52 -28.01 -16.09
CA SER A 890 -12.38 -27.14 -15.29
C SER A 890 -13.40 -26.47 -16.20
N SER A 891 -14.54 -26.08 -15.63
CA SER A 891 -15.52 -25.27 -16.37
C SER A 891 -15.01 -23.84 -16.54
N CYS A 892 -15.43 -23.14 -17.60
CA CYS A 892 -15.15 -21.71 -17.78
C CYS A 892 -16.32 -20.79 -17.36
N ASN A 893 -17.40 -21.37 -16.83
CA ASN A 893 -18.51 -20.57 -16.31
C ASN A 893 -19.33 -21.36 -15.29
N ILE A 894 -19.65 -20.71 -14.16
CA ILE A 894 -20.36 -21.29 -13.02
C ILE A 894 -21.71 -21.94 -13.34
N PHE A 895 -22.38 -21.56 -14.43
CA PHE A 895 -23.68 -22.12 -14.82
C PHE A 895 -23.63 -23.10 -15.99
N SER A 896 -22.46 -23.29 -16.59
CA SER A 896 -22.33 -24.01 -17.87
C SER A 896 -22.03 -25.50 -17.76
N THR A 897 -21.78 -26.00 -16.55
CA THR A 897 -21.51 -27.41 -16.32
C THR A 897 -22.78 -28.25 -16.46
N GLN A 898 -22.70 -29.32 -17.24
CA GLN A 898 -23.64 -30.44 -17.23
C GLN A 898 -23.08 -31.50 -16.29
N ASP A 899 -23.67 -31.62 -15.09
CA ASP A 899 -23.12 -32.44 -14.00
C ASP A 899 -22.92 -33.92 -14.41
N HIS A 900 -23.81 -34.46 -15.24
CA HIS A 900 -23.70 -35.83 -15.76
C HIS A 900 -22.53 -36.01 -16.74
N ALA A 901 -22.19 -34.99 -17.53
CA ALA A 901 -21.01 -35.01 -18.39
C ALA A 901 -19.70 -35.01 -17.56
N ALA A 902 -19.64 -34.14 -16.54
CA ALA A 902 -18.51 -34.08 -15.62
C ALA A 902 -18.32 -35.41 -14.86
N ALA A 903 -19.43 -35.99 -14.36
CA ALA A 903 -19.43 -37.28 -13.69
C ALA A 903 -18.94 -38.43 -14.58
N ALA A 904 -19.35 -38.47 -15.85
CA ALA A 904 -18.91 -39.51 -16.80
C ALA A 904 -17.39 -39.46 -17.05
N MET A 905 -16.81 -38.25 -17.16
CA MET A 905 -15.36 -38.08 -17.31
C MET A 905 -14.60 -38.44 -16.04
N ALA A 906 -15.09 -38.00 -14.88
CA ALA A 906 -14.53 -38.35 -13.58
C ALA A 906 -14.53 -39.88 -13.34
N ALA A 907 -15.63 -40.56 -13.65
CA ALA A 907 -15.75 -42.03 -13.52
C ALA A 907 -14.81 -42.80 -14.45
N ARG A 908 -14.44 -42.21 -15.60
CA ARG A 908 -13.41 -42.74 -16.51
C ARG A 908 -11.98 -42.55 -15.99
N GLY A 909 -11.81 -41.82 -14.88
CA GLY A 909 -10.51 -41.49 -14.30
C GLY A 909 -9.86 -40.25 -14.91
N VAL A 910 -10.63 -39.41 -15.61
CA VAL A 910 -10.14 -38.12 -16.10
C VAL A 910 -10.32 -37.07 -14.98
N PRO A 911 -9.27 -36.33 -14.59
CA PRO A 911 -9.40 -35.28 -13.57
C PRO A 911 -10.28 -34.13 -14.06
N VAL A 912 -11.50 -34.06 -13.53
CA VAL A 912 -12.47 -33.00 -13.80
C VAL A 912 -12.85 -32.33 -12.48
N TYR A 913 -12.78 -31.00 -12.47
CA TYR A 913 -13.15 -30.14 -11.35
C TYR A 913 -14.21 -29.17 -11.86
N ALA A 914 -15.46 -29.62 -11.86
CA ALA A 914 -16.56 -28.86 -12.41
C ALA A 914 -17.90 -29.35 -11.85
N TRP A 915 -18.76 -28.44 -11.43
CA TRP A 915 -20.19 -28.70 -11.22
C TRP A 915 -21.04 -27.47 -11.58
N LYS A 916 -22.34 -27.69 -11.71
CA LYS A 916 -23.29 -26.61 -12.00
C LYS A 916 -23.59 -25.81 -10.74
N GLU A 917 -23.58 -24.49 -10.87
CA GLU A 917 -23.81 -23.49 -9.82
C GLU A 917 -22.69 -23.44 -8.77
N GLU A 918 -21.44 -23.46 -9.27
CA GLU A 918 -20.26 -23.14 -8.47
C GLU A 918 -20.35 -21.71 -7.90
N THR A 919 -19.85 -21.51 -6.68
CA THR A 919 -19.50 -20.17 -6.21
C THR A 919 -18.27 -19.64 -6.96
N GLU A 920 -18.05 -18.32 -6.97
CA GLU A 920 -16.85 -17.74 -7.61
C GLU A 920 -15.54 -18.28 -7.00
N GLU A 921 -15.52 -18.55 -5.69
CA GLU A 921 -14.37 -19.14 -5.01
C GLU A 921 -14.12 -20.58 -5.48
N GLU A 922 -15.19 -21.38 -5.60
CA GLU A 922 -15.11 -22.75 -6.11
C GLU A 922 -14.69 -22.80 -7.58
N TYR A 923 -15.18 -21.87 -8.39
CA TYR A 923 -14.80 -21.71 -9.80
C TYR A 923 -13.30 -21.48 -9.96
N LEU A 924 -12.74 -20.51 -9.23
CA LEU A 924 -11.30 -20.24 -9.26
C LEU A 924 -10.48 -21.41 -8.71
N TRP A 925 -10.99 -22.07 -7.67
CA TRP A 925 -10.38 -23.28 -7.13
C TRP A 925 -10.34 -24.41 -8.16
N CYS A 926 -11.42 -24.62 -8.92
CA CYS A 926 -11.51 -25.62 -9.98
C CYS A 926 -10.43 -25.37 -11.06
N ILE A 927 -10.25 -24.13 -11.49
CA ILE A 927 -9.20 -23.76 -12.45
C ILE A 927 -7.81 -24.06 -11.87
N ASP A 928 -7.55 -23.66 -10.61
CA ASP A 928 -6.28 -23.93 -9.93
C ASP A 928 -5.96 -25.44 -9.87
N GLN A 929 -6.96 -26.32 -9.74
CA GLN A 929 -6.75 -27.77 -9.75
C GLN A 929 -6.28 -28.31 -11.11
N THR A 930 -6.44 -27.58 -12.22
CA THR A 930 -6.00 -28.07 -13.54
C THR A 930 -4.52 -27.82 -13.81
N ILE A 931 -3.85 -27.02 -12.98
CA ILE A 931 -2.49 -26.50 -13.25
C ILE A 931 -1.41 -27.56 -13.08
N ILE A 932 -1.45 -28.33 -11.99
CA ILE A 932 -0.48 -29.41 -11.71
C ILE A 932 -1.14 -30.74 -12.04
N PHE A 933 -0.49 -31.61 -12.81
CA PHE A 933 -1.01 -32.94 -13.17
C PHE A 933 -0.76 -33.96 -12.06
N PRO A 934 -1.41 -35.14 -12.09
CA PRO A 934 -1.29 -36.13 -11.01
C PRO A 934 0.14 -36.67 -10.81
N ASP A 935 1.00 -36.57 -11.83
CA ASP A 935 2.43 -36.89 -11.78
C ASP A 935 3.29 -35.78 -11.14
N GLY A 936 2.68 -34.70 -10.66
CA GLY A 936 3.35 -33.54 -10.07
C GLY A 936 3.92 -32.56 -11.10
N GLN A 937 3.78 -32.82 -12.40
CA GLN A 937 4.27 -31.92 -13.45
C GLN A 937 3.22 -30.85 -13.78
N PRO A 938 3.62 -29.59 -14.06
CA PRO A 938 2.67 -28.56 -14.49
C PRO A 938 2.15 -28.82 -15.91
N LEU A 939 1.02 -28.21 -16.26
CA LEU A 939 0.53 -28.13 -17.63
C LEU A 939 1.63 -27.65 -18.59
N ASN A 940 1.53 -28.04 -19.86
CA ASN A 940 2.41 -27.54 -20.92
C ASN A 940 1.65 -27.08 -22.18
N MET A 941 0.32 -27.10 -22.13
CA MET A 941 -0.59 -26.66 -23.19
C MET A 941 -1.87 -26.12 -22.54
N ILE A 942 -2.44 -25.05 -23.08
CA ILE A 942 -3.70 -24.45 -22.61
C ILE A 942 -4.75 -24.57 -23.72
N LEU A 943 -5.96 -24.95 -23.35
CA LEU A 943 -7.15 -24.92 -24.21
C LEU A 943 -8.23 -24.14 -23.44
N ASP A 944 -8.58 -22.96 -23.94
CA ASP A 944 -9.32 -21.95 -23.19
C ASP A 944 -10.57 -21.43 -23.95
N ASP A 945 -11.54 -20.97 -23.15
CA ASP A 945 -12.81 -20.39 -23.58
C ASP A 945 -13.12 -19.24 -22.62
N GLY A 946 -12.84 -18.03 -23.07
CA GLY A 946 -13.03 -16.79 -22.31
C GLY A 946 -11.72 -16.18 -21.77
N GLY A 947 -10.65 -16.98 -21.69
CA GLY A 947 -9.31 -16.54 -21.34
C GLY A 947 -8.99 -16.60 -19.85
N ASP A 948 -9.80 -17.26 -19.03
CA ASP A 948 -9.65 -17.26 -17.57
C ASP A 948 -8.41 -18.04 -17.12
N LEU A 949 -8.21 -19.26 -17.64
CA LEU A 949 -7.01 -20.04 -17.35
C LEU A 949 -5.76 -19.33 -17.91
N THR A 950 -5.86 -18.75 -19.10
CA THR A 950 -4.81 -17.95 -19.73
C THR A 950 -4.40 -16.78 -18.83
N ASN A 951 -5.35 -16.04 -18.29
CA ASN A 951 -5.13 -14.93 -17.39
C ASN A 951 -4.49 -15.40 -16.07
N ILE A 952 -5.03 -16.46 -15.46
CA ILE A 952 -4.50 -17.02 -14.22
C ILE A 952 -3.05 -17.46 -14.39
N ILE A 953 -2.70 -18.15 -15.49
CA ILE A 953 -1.32 -18.56 -15.75
C ILE A 953 -0.40 -17.35 -15.98
N HIS A 954 -0.84 -16.33 -16.74
CA HIS A 954 -0.01 -15.16 -17.01
C HIS A 954 0.18 -14.25 -15.80
N GLN A 955 -0.80 -14.18 -14.89
CA GLN A 955 -0.80 -13.26 -13.76
C GLN A 955 -0.30 -13.92 -12.47
N LYS A 956 -0.81 -15.11 -12.14
CA LYS A 956 -0.54 -15.83 -10.88
C LYS A 956 0.60 -16.84 -10.99
N TYR A 957 0.79 -17.44 -12.17
CA TYR A 957 1.81 -18.48 -12.40
C TYR A 957 2.79 -18.18 -13.54
N PRO A 958 3.37 -16.96 -13.65
CA PRO A 958 4.21 -16.58 -14.78
C PRO A 958 5.49 -17.42 -14.90
N HIS A 959 5.94 -18.04 -13.82
CA HIS A 959 7.09 -18.94 -13.82
C HIS A 959 6.85 -20.24 -14.62
N LEU A 960 5.58 -20.66 -14.80
CA LEU A 960 5.22 -21.85 -15.59
C LEU A 960 5.21 -21.59 -17.10
N LEU A 961 5.14 -20.33 -17.54
CA LEU A 961 5.01 -19.95 -18.96
C LEU A 961 6.14 -20.52 -19.83
N SER A 962 7.36 -20.65 -19.29
CA SER A 962 8.50 -21.20 -20.04
C SER A 962 8.33 -22.67 -20.44
N GLY A 963 7.48 -23.40 -19.72
CA GLY A 963 7.15 -24.80 -19.99
C GLY A 963 5.91 -25.01 -20.88
N ILE A 964 5.18 -23.95 -21.22
CA ILE A 964 3.92 -24.03 -21.97
C ILE A 964 4.17 -23.70 -23.45
N ARG A 965 3.77 -24.60 -24.34
CA ARG A 965 4.02 -24.46 -25.79
C ARG A 965 3.03 -23.54 -26.49
N GLY A 966 1.82 -23.38 -25.98
CA GLY A 966 0.86 -22.41 -26.51
C GLY A 966 -0.55 -22.55 -25.96
N ILE A 967 -1.41 -21.67 -26.47
CA ILE A 967 -2.83 -21.53 -26.11
C ILE A 967 -3.68 -21.70 -27.36
N SER A 968 -4.83 -22.37 -27.27
CA SER A 968 -5.91 -22.20 -28.22
C SER A 968 -7.14 -21.61 -27.55
N GLU A 969 -7.74 -20.59 -28.16
CA GLU A 969 -8.84 -19.82 -27.57
C GLU A 969 -10.01 -19.69 -28.56
N GLU A 970 -11.21 -20.05 -28.10
CA GLU A 970 -12.41 -20.18 -28.96
C GLU A 970 -13.32 -18.96 -28.99
N THR A 971 -13.19 -18.04 -28.03
CA THR A 971 -14.16 -16.97 -27.86
C THR A 971 -13.68 -15.63 -28.38
N THR A 972 -14.62 -14.79 -28.78
CA THR A 972 -14.32 -13.42 -29.22
C THR A 972 -13.69 -12.62 -28.08
N THR A 973 -14.20 -12.77 -26.85
CA THR A 973 -13.67 -12.08 -25.67
C THR A 973 -12.26 -12.54 -25.31
N GLY A 974 -12.02 -13.84 -25.28
CA GLY A 974 -10.70 -14.40 -25.00
C GLY A 974 -9.68 -14.01 -26.08
N VAL A 975 -10.05 -14.04 -27.36
CA VAL A 975 -9.17 -13.59 -28.45
C VAL A 975 -8.88 -12.10 -28.37
N HIS A 976 -9.87 -11.26 -28.07
CA HIS A 976 -9.64 -9.84 -27.81
C HIS A 976 -8.68 -9.63 -26.62
N ASN A 977 -8.81 -10.45 -25.57
CA ASN A 977 -7.87 -10.43 -24.46
C ASN A 977 -6.45 -10.80 -24.90
N LEU A 978 -6.27 -11.86 -25.70
CA LEU A 978 -4.98 -12.25 -26.26
C LEU A 978 -4.33 -11.12 -27.08
N PHE A 979 -5.09 -10.44 -27.95
CA PHE A 979 -4.57 -9.29 -28.70
C PHE A 979 -4.21 -8.10 -27.81
N LYS A 980 -5.02 -7.81 -26.77
CA LYS A 980 -4.68 -6.79 -25.77
C LYS A 980 -3.38 -7.13 -25.04
N MET A 981 -3.23 -8.39 -24.63
CA MET A 981 -2.02 -8.88 -23.97
C MET A 981 -0.81 -8.79 -24.90
N LEU A 982 -0.95 -9.13 -26.18
CA LEU A 982 0.11 -9.00 -27.18
C LEU A 982 0.53 -7.53 -27.36
N ASN A 983 -0.43 -6.62 -27.55
CA ASN A 983 -0.17 -5.19 -27.74
C ASN A 983 0.47 -4.54 -26.50
N ASN A 984 0.14 -5.02 -25.30
CA ASN A 984 0.72 -4.56 -24.04
C ASN A 984 2.04 -5.26 -23.69
N GLY A 985 2.52 -6.18 -24.53
CA GLY A 985 3.73 -6.97 -24.27
C GLY A 985 3.63 -7.94 -23.10
N THR A 986 2.42 -8.25 -22.62
CA THR A 986 2.16 -9.16 -21.51
C THR A 986 1.91 -10.60 -21.93
N LEU A 987 1.49 -10.85 -23.19
CA LEU A 987 1.41 -12.21 -23.74
C LEU A 987 2.83 -12.78 -23.88
N LYS A 988 3.11 -13.94 -23.30
CA LYS A 988 4.47 -14.53 -23.28
C LYS A 988 4.62 -15.85 -24.04
N ILE A 989 3.51 -16.46 -24.45
CA ILE A 989 3.48 -17.71 -25.21
C ILE A 989 2.59 -17.54 -26.45
N PRO A 990 2.84 -18.30 -27.54
CA PRO A 990 2.03 -18.20 -28.75
C PRO A 990 0.60 -18.68 -28.51
N ALA A 991 -0.36 -18.09 -29.22
CA ALA A 991 -1.75 -18.46 -29.17
C ALA A 991 -2.33 -18.67 -30.57
N ILE A 992 -3.26 -19.62 -30.73
CA ILE A 992 -4.07 -19.78 -31.93
C ILE A 992 -5.48 -19.28 -31.64
N ASN A 993 -5.91 -18.32 -32.45
CA ASN A 993 -7.26 -17.79 -32.52
C ASN A 993 -8.15 -18.81 -33.25
N VAL A 994 -8.88 -19.60 -32.46
CA VAL A 994 -9.87 -20.56 -32.97
C VAL A 994 -11.21 -19.87 -33.21
N ASN A 995 -11.54 -18.82 -32.46
CA ASN A 995 -12.77 -18.03 -32.63
C ASN A 995 -12.99 -17.58 -34.08
N ASP A 996 -11.93 -17.12 -34.74
CA ASP A 996 -12.01 -16.55 -36.09
C ASP A 996 -11.78 -17.59 -37.20
N SER A 997 -11.76 -18.88 -36.86
CA SER A 997 -11.88 -19.94 -37.85
C SER A 997 -13.22 -19.81 -38.59
N VAL A 998 -13.21 -20.11 -39.89
CA VAL A 998 -14.34 -19.92 -40.79
C VAL A 998 -15.47 -20.86 -40.41
N THR A 999 -15.14 -22.11 -40.11
CA THR A 999 -16.11 -23.11 -39.68
C THR A 999 -16.70 -22.81 -38.29
N LYS A 1000 -15.97 -22.17 -37.38
CA LYS A 1000 -16.54 -21.69 -36.12
C LYS A 1000 -17.45 -20.48 -36.34
N SER A 1001 -16.96 -19.43 -37.00
CA SER A 1001 -17.75 -18.21 -37.23
C SER A 1001 -19.04 -18.46 -38.03
N LYS A 1002 -18.98 -19.26 -39.10
CA LYS A 1002 -20.14 -19.46 -39.99
C LYS A 1002 -21.15 -20.48 -39.51
N PHE A 1003 -20.75 -21.46 -38.70
CA PHE A 1003 -21.63 -22.54 -38.27
C PHE A 1003 -21.93 -22.43 -36.78
N ASP A 1004 -20.91 -22.39 -35.94
CA ASP A 1004 -21.07 -22.32 -34.49
C ASP A 1004 -21.74 -21.03 -34.02
N ASN A 1005 -21.13 -19.88 -34.30
CA ASN A 1005 -21.68 -18.59 -33.88
C ASN A 1005 -23.09 -18.34 -34.44
N ILE A 1006 -23.38 -18.76 -35.69
CA ILE A 1006 -24.68 -18.52 -36.32
C ILE A 1006 -25.71 -19.58 -35.93
N TYR A 1007 -25.48 -20.84 -36.25
CA TYR A 1007 -26.47 -21.91 -36.14
C TYR A 1007 -26.58 -22.42 -34.70
N GLY A 1008 -25.48 -22.49 -33.95
CA GLY A 1008 -25.48 -22.85 -32.54
C GLY A 1008 -26.33 -21.88 -31.71
N CYS A 1009 -26.09 -20.58 -31.85
CA CYS A 1009 -26.88 -19.55 -31.17
C CYS A 1009 -28.33 -19.46 -31.69
N ARG A 1010 -28.56 -19.70 -32.99
CA ARG A 1010 -29.92 -19.72 -33.58
C ARG A 1010 -30.81 -20.76 -32.90
N GLU A 1011 -30.29 -21.95 -32.60
CA GLU A 1011 -31.08 -23.00 -31.94
C GLU A 1011 -31.17 -22.78 -30.43
N SER A 1012 -30.02 -22.53 -29.80
CA SER A 1012 -29.92 -22.49 -28.34
C SER A 1012 -30.60 -21.28 -27.70
N LEU A 1013 -30.66 -20.11 -28.35
CA LEU A 1013 -31.40 -18.95 -27.85
C LEU A 1013 -32.88 -19.27 -27.65
N ILE A 1014 -33.52 -19.87 -28.65
CA ILE A 1014 -34.96 -20.18 -28.59
C ILE A 1014 -35.23 -21.24 -27.52
N HIS A 1015 -34.33 -22.22 -27.38
CA HIS A 1015 -34.39 -23.19 -26.30
C HIS A 1015 -34.30 -22.49 -24.93
N GLY A 1016 -33.35 -21.58 -24.75
CA GLY A 1016 -33.14 -20.85 -23.50
C GLY A 1016 -34.32 -19.93 -23.14
N LEU A 1017 -34.89 -19.21 -24.12
CA LEU A 1017 -36.06 -18.38 -23.91
C LEU A 1017 -37.31 -19.20 -23.54
N LYS A 1018 -37.50 -20.36 -24.19
CA LYS A 1018 -38.64 -21.24 -23.89
C LYS A 1018 -38.51 -21.88 -22.51
N ASN A 1019 -37.33 -22.35 -22.14
CA ASN A 1019 -37.09 -22.96 -20.84
C ASN A 1019 -37.10 -21.93 -19.71
N GLY A 1020 -36.46 -20.78 -19.90
CA GLY A 1020 -36.30 -19.75 -18.88
C GLY A 1020 -37.59 -18.97 -18.65
N ALA A 1021 -38.09 -18.32 -19.69
CA ALA A 1021 -39.20 -17.37 -19.56
C ALA A 1021 -40.59 -17.97 -19.83
N GLU A 1022 -40.67 -19.14 -20.49
CA GLU A 1022 -41.94 -19.78 -20.89
C GLU A 1022 -42.91 -18.85 -21.66
N VAL A 1023 -42.37 -17.84 -22.34
CA VAL A 1023 -43.16 -16.84 -23.06
C VAL A 1023 -43.43 -17.23 -24.51
N MET A 1024 -44.60 -16.87 -25.02
CA MET A 1024 -44.89 -16.92 -26.46
C MET A 1024 -44.04 -15.88 -27.20
N ILE A 1025 -43.14 -16.31 -28.08
CA ILE A 1025 -42.27 -15.42 -28.87
C ILE A 1025 -43.05 -14.79 -30.05
N ALA A 1026 -43.95 -15.55 -30.66
CA ALA A 1026 -44.76 -15.08 -31.79
C ALA A 1026 -45.59 -13.85 -31.42
N GLY A 1027 -45.59 -12.83 -32.29
CA GLY A 1027 -46.32 -11.58 -32.08
C GLY A 1027 -45.66 -10.58 -31.12
N LYS A 1028 -44.57 -10.96 -30.43
CA LYS A 1028 -43.80 -10.01 -29.61
C LYS A 1028 -42.81 -9.22 -30.47
N THR A 1029 -42.48 -8.02 -30.01
CA THR A 1029 -41.30 -7.29 -30.50
C THR A 1029 -40.08 -7.71 -29.68
N ALA A 1030 -39.02 -8.15 -30.35
CA ALA A 1030 -37.74 -8.50 -29.74
C ALA A 1030 -36.64 -7.57 -30.26
N VAL A 1031 -35.66 -7.25 -29.42
CA VAL A 1031 -34.47 -6.52 -29.85
C VAL A 1031 -33.24 -7.41 -29.69
N VAL A 1032 -32.39 -7.40 -30.72
CA VAL A 1032 -31.06 -8.03 -30.68
C VAL A 1032 -30.03 -6.90 -30.75
N ALA A 1033 -29.19 -6.82 -29.72
CA ALA A 1033 -28.10 -5.87 -29.64
C ALA A 1033 -26.80 -6.49 -30.17
N GLY A 1034 -26.32 -5.97 -31.30
CA GLY A 1034 -25.27 -6.55 -32.12
C GLY A 1034 -25.84 -7.41 -33.26
N TYR A 1035 -25.25 -7.27 -34.44
CA TYR A 1035 -25.60 -7.97 -35.67
C TYR A 1035 -24.37 -8.61 -36.34
N GLY A 1036 -23.40 -9.04 -35.52
CA GLY A 1036 -22.38 -10.01 -35.93
C GLY A 1036 -22.97 -11.41 -36.12
N ASP A 1037 -22.14 -12.43 -36.31
CA ASP A 1037 -22.60 -13.79 -36.61
C ASP A 1037 -23.55 -14.38 -35.54
N VAL A 1038 -23.26 -14.15 -34.25
CA VAL A 1038 -24.15 -14.50 -33.14
C VAL A 1038 -25.49 -13.76 -33.23
N GLY A 1039 -25.43 -12.45 -33.41
CA GLY A 1039 -26.61 -11.59 -33.53
C GLY A 1039 -27.49 -11.96 -34.72
N LYS A 1040 -26.89 -12.31 -35.87
CA LYS A 1040 -27.59 -12.83 -37.06
C LYS A 1040 -28.32 -14.13 -36.75
N GLY A 1041 -27.66 -15.08 -36.08
CA GLY A 1041 -28.27 -16.32 -35.62
C GLY A 1041 -29.49 -16.07 -34.74
N CYS A 1042 -29.34 -15.19 -33.74
CA CYS A 1042 -30.39 -14.82 -32.80
C CYS A 1042 -31.59 -14.12 -33.48
N ALA A 1043 -31.32 -13.13 -34.33
CA ALA A 1043 -32.34 -12.38 -35.06
C ALA A 1043 -33.16 -13.30 -35.99
N GLN A 1044 -32.47 -14.17 -36.73
CA GLN A 1044 -33.12 -15.15 -37.61
C GLN A 1044 -33.98 -16.12 -36.81
N ALA A 1045 -33.52 -16.56 -35.63
CA ALA A 1045 -34.29 -17.48 -34.78
C ALA A 1045 -35.58 -16.83 -34.23
N LEU A 1046 -35.47 -15.59 -33.76
CA LEU A 1046 -36.59 -14.83 -33.24
C LEU A 1046 -37.61 -14.51 -34.34
N GLN A 1047 -37.15 -14.10 -35.52
CA GLN A 1047 -38.01 -13.84 -36.68
C GLN A 1047 -38.74 -15.11 -37.14
N ARG A 1048 -38.03 -16.25 -37.24
CA ARG A 1048 -38.63 -17.56 -37.56
C ARG A 1048 -39.62 -18.03 -36.50
N SER A 1049 -39.46 -17.58 -35.25
CA SER A 1049 -40.40 -17.83 -34.16
C SER A 1049 -41.58 -16.85 -34.13
N GLY A 1050 -41.72 -16.00 -35.17
CA GLY A 1050 -42.83 -15.07 -35.34
C GLY A 1050 -42.70 -13.74 -34.59
N ALA A 1051 -41.52 -13.41 -34.07
CA ALA A 1051 -41.28 -12.09 -33.45
C ALA A 1051 -40.99 -11.01 -34.50
N ARG A 1052 -41.40 -9.77 -34.21
CA ARG A 1052 -40.89 -8.59 -34.92
C ARG A 1052 -39.53 -8.22 -34.32
N VAL A 1053 -38.47 -8.31 -35.11
CA VAL A 1053 -37.10 -8.11 -34.61
C VAL A 1053 -36.58 -6.70 -34.95
N LEU A 1054 -36.12 -6.00 -33.92
CA LEU A 1054 -35.37 -4.75 -34.02
C LEU A 1054 -33.89 -5.03 -33.77
N ILE A 1055 -33.02 -4.34 -34.49
CA ILE A 1055 -31.56 -4.48 -34.34
C ILE A 1055 -30.98 -3.18 -33.80
N THR A 1056 -30.08 -3.27 -32.83
CA THR A 1056 -29.23 -2.14 -32.42
C THR A 1056 -27.78 -2.47 -32.75
N GLU A 1057 -27.15 -1.67 -33.61
CA GLU A 1057 -25.79 -1.95 -34.10
C GLU A 1057 -25.02 -0.65 -34.30
N ILE A 1058 -23.74 -0.68 -33.95
CA ILE A 1058 -22.80 0.44 -34.10
C ILE A 1058 -21.90 0.27 -35.34
N ASP A 1059 -21.68 -0.96 -35.79
CA ASP A 1059 -20.92 -1.26 -37.01
C ASP A 1059 -21.79 -0.96 -38.25
N PRO A 1060 -21.39 0.00 -39.11
CA PRO A 1060 -22.18 0.38 -40.27
C PRO A 1060 -22.34 -0.75 -41.31
N ILE A 1061 -21.40 -1.70 -41.40
CA ILE A 1061 -21.48 -2.85 -42.32
C ILE A 1061 -22.54 -3.84 -41.81
N ASN A 1062 -22.50 -4.18 -40.52
CA ASN A 1062 -23.48 -5.09 -39.93
C ASN A 1062 -24.87 -4.45 -39.88
N ALA A 1063 -24.97 -3.15 -39.59
CA ALA A 1063 -26.23 -2.41 -39.65
C ALA A 1063 -26.82 -2.40 -41.08
N LEU A 1064 -25.97 -2.17 -42.10
CA LEU A 1064 -26.40 -2.25 -43.49
C LEU A 1064 -26.88 -3.67 -43.85
N GLN A 1065 -26.18 -4.71 -43.42
CA GLN A 1065 -26.61 -6.10 -43.62
C GLN A 1065 -27.96 -6.38 -42.96
N ALA A 1066 -28.17 -5.94 -41.72
CA ALA A 1066 -29.45 -6.07 -41.03
C ALA A 1066 -30.59 -5.42 -41.83
N CYS A 1067 -30.39 -4.20 -42.33
CA CYS A 1067 -31.35 -3.51 -43.19
C CYS A 1067 -31.64 -4.29 -44.49
N MET A 1068 -30.58 -4.81 -45.14
CA MET A 1068 -30.71 -5.59 -46.38
C MET A 1068 -31.41 -6.94 -46.17
N GLU A 1069 -31.31 -7.52 -44.98
CA GLU A 1069 -32.02 -8.74 -44.57
C GLU A 1069 -33.44 -8.46 -44.05
N GLY A 1070 -33.88 -7.20 -44.07
CA GLY A 1070 -35.26 -6.79 -43.77
C GLY A 1070 -35.53 -6.43 -42.30
N TYR A 1071 -34.48 -6.26 -41.49
CA TYR A 1071 -34.62 -5.81 -40.11
C TYR A 1071 -34.61 -4.29 -40.00
N GLN A 1072 -35.35 -3.76 -39.01
CA GLN A 1072 -35.28 -2.33 -38.68
C GLN A 1072 -34.14 -2.09 -37.70
N VAL A 1073 -33.16 -1.26 -38.10
CA VAL A 1073 -32.08 -0.81 -37.23
C VAL A 1073 -32.50 0.43 -36.46
N VAL A 1074 -32.39 0.39 -35.13
CA VAL A 1074 -32.77 1.47 -34.20
C VAL A 1074 -31.73 1.60 -33.06
N THR A 1075 -31.86 2.63 -32.23
CA THR A 1075 -31.08 2.72 -30.99
C THR A 1075 -31.72 1.93 -29.85
N MET A 1076 -30.94 1.54 -28.84
CA MET A 1076 -31.49 0.86 -27.64
C MET A 1076 -32.50 1.76 -26.91
N ASP A 1077 -32.25 3.07 -26.85
CA ASP A 1077 -33.19 4.06 -26.30
C ASP A 1077 -34.55 4.04 -27.03
N THR A 1078 -34.55 3.79 -28.34
CA THR A 1078 -35.79 3.65 -29.15
C THR A 1078 -36.44 2.28 -28.94
N ALA A 1079 -35.64 1.22 -28.81
CA ALA A 1079 -36.13 -0.16 -28.68
C ALA A 1079 -36.71 -0.47 -27.29
N ALA A 1080 -36.17 0.13 -26.22
CA ALA A 1080 -36.52 -0.14 -24.82
C ALA A 1080 -38.03 -0.03 -24.52
N PRO A 1081 -38.76 1.04 -24.88
CA PRO A 1081 -40.20 1.12 -24.62
C PRO A 1081 -41.06 0.22 -25.54
N LEU A 1082 -40.50 -0.28 -26.64
CA LEU A 1082 -41.24 -1.02 -27.67
C LEU A 1082 -41.15 -2.54 -27.53
N SER A 1083 -40.07 -3.04 -26.92
CA SER A 1083 -39.70 -4.45 -26.97
C SER A 1083 -40.14 -5.22 -25.73
N HIS A 1084 -40.30 -6.53 -25.90
CA HIS A 1084 -40.67 -7.48 -24.84
C HIS A 1084 -39.53 -8.44 -24.51
N ILE A 1085 -38.64 -8.69 -25.49
CA ILE A 1085 -37.50 -9.59 -25.36
C ILE A 1085 -36.26 -8.80 -25.77
N PHE A 1086 -35.22 -8.86 -24.96
CA PHE A 1086 -33.94 -8.18 -25.15
C PHE A 1086 -32.83 -9.23 -25.14
N VAL A 1087 -32.10 -9.34 -26.25
CA VAL A 1087 -30.99 -10.28 -26.40
C VAL A 1087 -29.72 -9.49 -26.71
N THR A 1088 -28.73 -9.55 -25.83
CA THR A 1088 -27.42 -8.93 -26.06
C THR A 1088 -26.45 -9.95 -26.67
N THR A 1089 -25.73 -9.54 -27.72
CA THR A 1089 -24.78 -10.37 -28.47
C THR A 1089 -23.55 -9.58 -28.91
N THR A 1090 -23.14 -8.56 -28.13
CA THR A 1090 -22.13 -7.58 -28.57
C THR A 1090 -20.71 -7.92 -28.12
N GLY A 1091 -20.54 -8.68 -27.03
CA GLY A 1091 -19.26 -8.82 -26.33
C GLY A 1091 -18.75 -7.51 -25.72
N CYS A 1092 -19.61 -6.50 -25.58
CA CYS A 1092 -19.30 -5.16 -25.08
C CYS A 1092 -20.08 -4.87 -23.79
N ARG A 1093 -19.57 -3.95 -22.98
CA ARG A 1093 -20.16 -3.61 -21.67
C ARG A 1093 -21.25 -2.55 -21.78
N ASP A 1094 -22.13 -2.53 -20.78
CA ASP A 1094 -23.09 -1.44 -20.53
C ASP A 1094 -24.09 -1.19 -21.70
N ILE A 1095 -24.51 -2.26 -22.39
CA ILE A 1095 -25.48 -2.19 -23.48
C ILE A 1095 -26.89 -1.90 -22.94
N ILE A 1096 -27.25 -2.55 -21.84
CA ILE A 1096 -28.52 -2.33 -21.14
C ILE A 1096 -28.22 -1.80 -19.73
N THR A 1097 -28.64 -0.56 -19.44
CA THR A 1097 -28.37 0.14 -18.18
C THR A 1097 -29.65 0.70 -17.55
N GLU A 1098 -29.54 1.33 -16.39
CA GLU A 1098 -30.62 2.03 -15.67
C GLU A 1098 -31.63 2.74 -16.60
N ARG A 1099 -31.11 3.58 -17.51
CA ARG A 1099 -31.97 4.41 -18.37
C ARG A 1099 -32.86 3.57 -19.28
N HIS A 1100 -32.41 2.38 -19.67
CA HIS A 1100 -33.17 1.45 -20.50
C HIS A 1100 -34.15 0.65 -19.62
N PHE A 1101 -33.71 0.10 -18.48
CA PHE A 1101 -34.58 -0.63 -17.55
C PHE A 1101 -35.81 0.17 -17.16
N ASN A 1102 -35.63 1.47 -16.86
CA ASN A 1102 -36.71 2.37 -16.50
C ASN A 1102 -37.71 2.66 -17.63
N GLN A 1103 -37.42 2.28 -18.88
CA GLN A 1103 -38.32 2.45 -20.02
C GLN A 1103 -38.98 1.13 -20.46
N MET A 1104 -38.46 -0.02 -20.01
CA MET A 1104 -38.92 -1.33 -20.44
C MET A 1104 -40.35 -1.65 -20.01
N ARG A 1105 -41.01 -2.50 -20.79
CA ARG A 1105 -42.38 -2.95 -20.50
C ARG A 1105 -42.43 -3.84 -19.26
N GLU A 1106 -43.64 -3.97 -18.72
CA GLU A 1106 -43.90 -4.97 -17.68
C GLU A 1106 -43.49 -6.37 -18.15
N ASP A 1107 -42.75 -7.08 -17.30
CA ASP A 1107 -42.21 -8.41 -17.56
C ASP A 1107 -41.39 -8.50 -18.86
N ALA A 1108 -40.60 -7.45 -19.13
CA ALA A 1108 -39.58 -7.51 -20.18
C ALA A 1108 -38.56 -8.62 -19.86
N VAL A 1109 -38.36 -9.53 -20.82
CA VAL A 1109 -37.40 -10.63 -20.72
C VAL A 1109 -36.05 -10.16 -21.26
N ILE A 1110 -35.02 -10.23 -20.44
CA ILE A 1110 -33.66 -9.82 -20.78
C ILE A 1110 -32.73 -11.01 -20.63
N CYS A 1111 -31.93 -11.26 -21.65
CA CYS A 1111 -30.90 -12.28 -21.63
C CYS A 1111 -29.69 -11.90 -22.46
N ASN A 1112 -28.57 -12.54 -22.18
CA ASN A 1112 -27.31 -12.34 -22.86
C ASN A 1112 -26.82 -13.66 -23.46
N ILE A 1113 -26.23 -13.60 -24.65
CA ILE A 1113 -25.52 -14.77 -25.24
C ILE A 1113 -24.03 -14.71 -24.90
N GLY A 1114 -23.49 -13.53 -24.63
CA GLY A 1114 -22.08 -13.33 -24.29
C GLY A 1114 -21.66 -14.05 -23.00
N HIS A 1115 -20.36 -14.33 -22.91
CA HIS A 1115 -19.77 -15.14 -21.84
C HIS A 1115 -19.92 -14.52 -20.43
N PHE A 1116 -19.83 -13.19 -20.32
CA PHE A 1116 -19.87 -12.44 -19.06
C PHE A 1116 -21.16 -11.62 -18.93
N ASP A 1117 -21.55 -11.27 -17.70
CA ASP A 1117 -22.75 -10.47 -17.38
C ASP A 1117 -22.65 -8.98 -17.72
N VAL A 1118 -21.48 -8.50 -18.13
CA VAL A 1118 -21.16 -7.07 -18.30
C VAL A 1118 -21.96 -6.34 -19.39
N GLU A 1119 -22.63 -7.05 -20.31
CA GLU A 1119 -23.47 -6.39 -21.32
C GLU A 1119 -24.73 -5.77 -20.69
N ILE A 1120 -25.15 -6.28 -19.54
CA ILE A 1120 -26.34 -5.86 -18.78
C ILE A 1120 -25.88 -5.35 -17.42
N ASP A 1121 -26.38 -4.20 -16.98
CA ASP A 1121 -26.05 -3.64 -15.67
C ASP A 1121 -26.81 -4.37 -14.53
N VAL A 1122 -26.42 -5.62 -14.29
CA VAL A 1122 -27.01 -6.51 -13.27
C VAL A 1122 -26.70 -5.99 -11.85
N ALA A 1123 -25.56 -5.34 -11.65
CA ALA A 1123 -25.18 -4.72 -10.39
C ALA A 1123 -26.17 -3.60 -10.00
N TRP A 1124 -26.57 -2.76 -10.96
CA TRP A 1124 -27.60 -1.77 -10.74
C TRP A 1124 -28.95 -2.41 -10.40
N LEU A 1125 -29.36 -3.48 -11.11
CA LEU A 1125 -30.60 -4.21 -10.79
C LEU A 1125 -30.60 -4.77 -9.37
N ASN A 1126 -29.51 -5.43 -8.95
CA ASN A 1126 -29.37 -5.99 -7.60
C ASN A 1126 -29.42 -4.90 -6.51
N THR A 1127 -28.90 -3.70 -6.80
CA THR A 1127 -28.80 -2.61 -5.84
C THR A 1127 -30.09 -1.78 -5.75
N ASN A 1128 -30.75 -1.54 -6.89
CA ASN A 1128 -31.80 -0.52 -7.01
C ASN A 1128 -33.21 -1.11 -7.20
N ALA A 1129 -33.34 -2.39 -7.52
CA ALA A 1129 -34.65 -3.02 -7.53
C ALA A 1129 -35.23 -3.05 -6.11
N VAL A 1130 -36.52 -2.74 -5.99
CA VAL A 1130 -37.28 -2.83 -4.75
C VAL A 1130 -37.28 -4.26 -4.21
N LYS A 1131 -37.28 -5.24 -5.12
CA LYS A 1131 -37.30 -6.66 -4.79
C LYS A 1131 -36.68 -7.48 -5.91
N LYS A 1132 -35.83 -8.46 -5.56
CA LYS A 1132 -35.42 -9.58 -6.42
C LYS A 1132 -36.13 -10.84 -5.96
N VAL A 1133 -36.73 -11.58 -6.88
CA VAL A 1133 -37.32 -12.90 -6.63
C VAL A 1133 -36.71 -13.89 -7.61
N ASN A 1134 -36.02 -14.91 -7.09
CA ASN A 1134 -35.67 -16.06 -7.91
C ASN A 1134 -36.94 -16.89 -8.14
N VAL A 1135 -37.39 -16.97 -9.39
CA VAL A 1135 -38.65 -17.65 -9.77
C VAL A 1135 -38.41 -19.16 -9.88
N LYS A 1136 -37.30 -19.52 -10.53
CA LYS A 1136 -36.78 -20.87 -10.70
C LYS A 1136 -35.28 -20.77 -11.04
N PRO A 1137 -34.53 -21.89 -11.06
CA PRO A 1137 -33.11 -21.84 -11.38
C PRO A 1137 -32.85 -21.02 -12.65
N GLN A 1138 -31.91 -20.07 -12.57
CA GLN A 1138 -31.50 -19.18 -13.66
C GLN A 1138 -32.58 -18.20 -14.17
N VAL A 1139 -33.65 -17.95 -13.39
CA VAL A 1139 -34.72 -17.01 -13.75
C VAL A 1139 -35.03 -16.10 -12.57
N ASP A 1140 -34.61 -14.85 -12.69
CA ASP A 1140 -34.85 -13.81 -11.68
C ASP A 1140 -35.87 -12.79 -12.16
N ARG A 1141 -36.77 -12.39 -11.27
CA ARG A 1141 -37.73 -11.32 -11.50
C ARG A 1141 -37.45 -10.16 -10.55
N TYR A 1142 -37.15 -9.00 -11.13
CA TYR A 1142 -36.84 -7.76 -10.41
C TYR A 1142 -38.06 -6.83 -10.44
N THR A 1143 -38.46 -6.30 -9.29
CA THR A 1143 -39.45 -5.22 -9.16
C THR A 1143 -38.72 -3.88 -9.11
N LEU A 1144 -38.95 -3.00 -10.09
CA LEU A 1144 -38.36 -1.67 -10.15
C LEU A 1144 -39.12 -0.65 -9.28
N SER A 1145 -38.50 0.49 -9.00
CA SER A 1145 -39.09 1.60 -8.22
C SER A 1145 -40.36 2.19 -8.85
N ASN A 1146 -40.50 2.09 -10.18
CA ASN A 1146 -41.69 2.50 -10.91
C ASN A 1146 -42.83 1.45 -10.90
N GLY A 1147 -42.66 0.34 -10.17
CA GLY A 1147 -43.63 -0.74 -10.04
C GLY A 1147 -43.62 -1.78 -11.17
N ARG A 1148 -42.85 -1.57 -12.25
CA ARG A 1148 -42.71 -2.55 -13.33
C ARG A 1148 -41.72 -3.66 -12.99
N HIS A 1149 -41.87 -4.79 -13.66
CA HIS A 1149 -41.02 -5.96 -13.50
C HIS A 1149 -40.11 -6.22 -14.70
N ILE A 1150 -38.91 -6.72 -14.42
CA ILE A 1150 -37.95 -7.24 -15.39
C ILE A 1150 -37.68 -8.71 -15.07
N ILE A 1151 -37.65 -9.56 -16.09
CA ILE A 1151 -37.23 -10.95 -15.99
C ILE A 1151 -35.83 -11.05 -16.58
N LEU A 1152 -34.84 -11.39 -15.75
CA LEU A 1152 -33.47 -11.62 -16.15
C LEU A 1152 -33.19 -13.12 -16.19
N LEU A 1153 -32.70 -13.61 -17.32
CA LEU A 1153 -32.29 -15.01 -17.49
C LEU A 1153 -30.79 -15.18 -17.24
N ALA A 1154 -30.42 -16.30 -16.62
CA ALA A 1154 -29.05 -16.72 -16.32
C ALA A 1154 -28.20 -15.64 -15.62
N GLU A 1155 -28.83 -14.83 -14.76
CA GLU A 1155 -28.20 -13.67 -14.09
C GLU A 1155 -27.48 -12.71 -15.06
N GLY A 1156 -27.93 -12.61 -16.31
CA GLY A 1156 -27.30 -11.78 -17.34
C GLY A 1156 -26.10 -12.42 -18.05
N ARG A 1157 -25.80 -13.70 -17.78
CA ARG A 1157 -24.76 -14.50 -18.46
C ARG A 1157 -25.34 -15.34 -19.59
N LEU A 1158 -24.58 -16.33 -20.06
CA LEU A 1158 -24.86 -17.24 -21.20
C LEU A 1158 -26.23 -17.93 -21.13
N VAL A 1159 -27.26 -17.37 -21.77
CA VAL A 1159 -28.62 -17.94 -21.79
C VAL A 1159 -28.69 -19.28 -22.53
N ASN A 1160 -27.81 -19.49 -23.51
CA ASN A 1160 -27.71 -20.71 -24.31
C ASN A 1160 -27.27 -21.94 -23.48
N LEU A 1161 -26.61 -21.73 -22.34
CA LEU A 1161 -26.13 -22.80 -21.44
C LEU A 1161 -26.77 -22.74 -20.06
N GLY A 1162 -26.99 -21.55 -19.51
CA GLY A 1162 -27.65 -21.38 -18.22
C GLY A 1162 -29.11 -21.83 -18.26
N CYS A 1163 -29.82 -21.50 -19.34
CA CYS A 1163 -31.23 -21.83 -19.54
C CYS A 1163 -31.47 -22.93 -20.61
N ALA A 1164 -30.43 -23.41 -21.29
CA ALA A 1164 -30.52 -24.41 -22.35
C ALA A 1164 -29.34 -25.39 -22.32
N SER A 1165 -29.33 -26.36 -23.23
CA SER A 1165 -28.31 -27.42 -23.27
C SER A 1165 -27.04 -27.05 -24.06
N GLY A 1166 -26.85 -25.78 -24.41
CA GLY A 1166 -25.77 -25.34 -25.30
C GLY A 1166 -26.09 -25.53 -26.78
N HIS A 1167 -25.04 -25.53 -27.60
CA HIS A 1167 -25.13 -25.78 -29.04
C HIS A 1167 -25.23 -27.29 -29.33
N SER A 1168 -25.80 -27.64 -30.49
CA SER A 1168 -25.93 -29.04 -30.88
C SER A 1168 -24.58 -29.70 -31.16
N SER A 1169 -24.50 -31.03 -30.97
CA SER A 1169 -23.27 -31.81 -31.15
C SER A 1169 -22.63 -31.61 -32.52
N PHE A 1170 -23.43 -31.62 -33.58
CA PHE A 1170 -22.95 -31.42 -34.96
C PHE A 1170 -22.26 -30.08 -35.15
N VAL A 1171 -22.81 -29.03 -34.54
CA VAL A 1171 -22.24 -27.68 -34.59
C VAL A 1171 -20.98 -27.59 -33.74
N MET A 1172 -20.99 -28.09 -32.49
CA MET A 1172 -19.79 -28.08 -31.65
C MET A 1172 -18.64 -28.92 -32.21
N SER A 1173 -18.96 -29.95 -33.00
CA SER A 1173 -17.96 -30.75 -33.72
C SER A 1173 -17.10 -29.91 -34.67
N THR A 1174 -17.62 -28.82 -35.25
CA THR A 1174 -16.79 -27.96 -36.10
C THR A 1174 -15.75 -27.20 -35.27
N SER A 1175 -16.16 -26.56 -34.19
CA SER A 1175 -15.27 -25.75 -33.35
C SER A 1175 -14.27 -26.61 -32.56
N PHE A 1176 -14.70 -27.74 -32.01
CA PHE A 1176 -13.81 -28.64 -31.27
C PHE A 1176 -12.81 -29.37 -32.17
N CYS A 1177 -13.14 -29.57 -33.45
CA CYS A 1177 -12.13 -29.95 -34.44
C CYS A 1177 -11.06 -28.89 -34.59
N ASN A 1178 -11.44 -27.62 -34.71
CA ASN A 1178 -10.50 -26.51 -34.83
C ASN A 1178 -9.62 -26.40 -33.57
N GLN A 1179 -10.18 -26.57 -32.37
CA GLN A 1179 -9.41 -26.68 -31.12
C GLN A 1179 -8.41 -27.82 -31.13
N THR A 1180 -8.86 -29.02 -31.51
CA THR A 1180 -7.99 -30.21 -31.56
C THR A 1180 -6.85 -30.01 -32.55
N LEU A 1181 -7.13 -29.46 -33.73
CA LEU A 1181 -6.14 -29.16 -34.75
C LEU A 1181 -5.17 -28.06 -34.32
N ALA A 1182 -5.65 -27.03 -33.60
CA ALA A 1182 -4.80 -26.01 -33.00
C ALA A 1182 -3.83 -26.60 -31.96
N GLN A 1183 -4.30 -27.50 -31.10
CA GLN A 1183 -3.46 -28.20 -30.12
C GLN A 1183 -2.40 -29.07 -30.82
N ILE A 1184 -2.77 -29.80 -31.88
CA ILE A 1184 -1.81 -30.57 -32.70
C ILE A 1184 -0.77 -29.63 -33.31
N ALA A 1185 -1.19 -28.51 -33.90
CA ALA A 1185 -0.30 -27.57 -34.57
C ALA A 1185 0.72 -26.94 -33.60
N LEU A 1186 0.27 -26.46 -32.44
CA LEU A 1186 1.13 -25.92 -31.39
C LEU A 1186 2.10 -26.97 -30.82
N TRP A 1187 1.64 -28.22 -30.69
CA TRP A 1187 2.46 -29.30 -30.14
C TRP A 1187 3.52 -29.80 -31.13
N THR A 1188 3.16 -30.00 -32.39
CA THR A 1188 4.00 -30.67 -33.39
C THR A 1188 4.84 -29.71 -34.23
N GLU A 1189 4.40 -28.46 -34.39
CA GLU A 1189 5.06 -27.48 -35.26
C GLU A 1189 5.37 -26.15 -34.54
N PRO A 1190 5.98 -26.15 -33.34
CA PRO A 1190 6.14 -24.95 -32.52
C PRO A 1190 6.96 -23.85 -33.21
N SER A 1191 7.87 -24.21 -34.13
CA SER A 1191 8.66 -23.25 -34.90
C SER A 1191 7.84 -22.42 -35.90
N LYS A 1192 6.64 -22.88 -36.29
CA LYS A 1192 5.73 -22.12 -37.18
C LYS A 1192 4.92 -21.06 -36.43
N TYR A 1193 4.85 -21.14 -35.10
CA TYR A 1193 4.04 -20.29 -34.24
C TYR A 1193 4.94 -19.54 -33.25
N PRO A 1194 5.72 -18.53 -33.70
CA PRO A 1194 6.47 -17.67 -32.78
C PRO A 1194 5.50 -16.87 -31.88
N LEU A 1195 6.02 -16.19 -30.86
CA LEU A 1195 5.18 -15.37 -29.97
C LEU A 1195 4.24 -14.44 -30.77
N GLY A 1196 2.94 -14.59 -30.57
CA GLY A 1196 1.90 -13.88 -31.29
C GLY A 1196 0.55 -14.60 -31.22
N VAL A 1197 -0.47 -13.98 -31.80
CA VAL A 1197 -1.80 -14.55 -31.98
C VAL A 1197 -1.96 -14.94 -33.46
N HIS A 1198 -2.10 -16.23 -33.74
CA HIS A 1198 -2.12 -16.81 -35.08
C HIS A 1198 -3.50 -17.31 -35.47
N PHE A 1199 -3.83 -17.27 -36.76
CA PHE A 1199 -5.05 -17.91 -37.27
C PHE A 1199 -4.82 -19.38 -37.56
N LEU A 1200 -5.86 -20.20 -37.41
CA LEU A 1200 -5.83 -21.57 -37.90
C LEU A 1200 -5.63 -21.59 -39.44
N PRO A 1201 -4.73 -22.42 -39.98
CA PRO A 1201 -4.55 -22.56 -41.43
C PRO A 1201 -5.85 -22.91 -42.17
N LYS A 1202 -6.07 -22.29 -43.33
CA LYS A 1202 -7.30 -22.47 -44.13
C LYS A 1202 -7.51 -23.91 -44.57
N GLU A 1203 -6.42 -24.62 -44.82
CA GLU A 1203 -6.45 -26.02 -45.25
C GLU A 1203 -7.07 -26.91 -44.17
N LEU A 1204 -6.78 -26.62 -42.91
CA LEU A 1204 -7.36 -27.32 -41.76
C LEU A 1204 -8.85 -26.98 -41.60
N ASP A 1205 -9.23 -25.72 -41.79
CA ASP A 1205 -10.62 -25.27 -41.75
C ASP A 1205 -11.48 -25.93 -42.85
N GLU A 1206 -10.96 -26.00 -44.08
CA GLU A 1206 -11.62 -26.70 -45.20
C GLU A 1206 -11.66 -28.21 -44.99
N GLU A 1207 -10.67 -28.80 -44.30
CA GLU A 1207 -10.71 -30.20 -43.88
C GLU A 1207 -11.87 -30.46 -42.91
N VAL A 1208 -12.05 -29.59 -41.90
CA VAL A 1208 -13.20 -29.67 -40.98
C VAL A 1208 -14.51 -29.62 -41.76
N ALA A 1209 -14.68 -28.67 -42.69
CA ALA A 1209 -15.88 -28.58 -43.51
C ALA A 1209 -16.13 -29.86 -44.35
N ARG A 1210 -15.08 -30.42 -44.97
CA ARG A 1210 -15.18 -31.62 -45.82
C ARG A 1210 -15.66 -32.85 -45.03
N ILE A 1211 -15.16 -33.03 -43.80
CA ILE A 1211 -15.56 -34.14 -42.93
C ILE A 1211 -17.05 -34.04 -42.58
N HIS A 1212 -17.53 -32.84 -42.22
CA HIS A 1212 -18.93 -32.63 -41.86
C HIS A 1212 -19.88 -32.78 -43.06
N LEU A 1213 -19.48 -32.34 -44.26
CA LEU A 1213 -20.28 -32.52 -45.47
C LEU A 1213 -20.51 -33.99 -45.83
N HIS A 1214 -19.49 -34.83 -45.65
CA HIS A 1214 -19.62 -36.27 -45.88
C HIS A 1214 -20.65 -36.90 -44.93
N HIS A 1215 -20.68 -36.48 -43.67
CA HIS A 1215 -21.69 -36.93 -42.69
C HIS A 1215 -23.12 -36.54 -43.09
N LEU A 1216 -23.29 -35.39 -43.75
CA LEU A 1216 -24.57 -34.95 -44.31
C LEU A 1216 -24.89 -35.59 -45.67
N ASN A 1217 -24.16 -36.64 -46.08
CA ASN A 1217 -24.27 -37.31 -47.38
C ASN A 1217 -24.12 -36.36 -48.58
N GLN A 1218 -23.31 -35.32 -48.44
CA GLN A 1218 -23.02 -34.36 -49.53
C GLN A 1218 -21.69 -34.72 -50.21
N GLN A 1219 -21.66 -34.59 -51.54
CA GLN A 1219 -20.49 -34.86 -52.36
C GLN A 1219 -19.96 -33.57 -52.99
N LEU A 1220 -18.65 -33.36 -52.93
CA LEU A 1220 -17.99 -32.21 -53.53
C LEU A 1220 -17.41 -32.55 -54.91
N THR A 1221 -17.59 -31.65 -55.87
CA THR A 1221 -16.86 -31.69 -57.14
C THR A 1221 -15.39 -31.39 -56.90
N ILE A 1222 -14.49 -32.17 -57.49
CA ILE A 1222 -13.04 -31.95 -57.46
C ILE A 1222 -12.65 -31.11 -58.68
N LEU A 1223 -11.80 -30.09 -58.48
CA LEU A 1223 -11.29 -29.27 -59.59
C LEU A 1223 -10.50 -30.13 -60.57
N THR A 1224 -10.68 -29.90 -61.87
CA THR A 1224 -9.73 -30.43 -62.85
C THR A 1224 -8.39 -29.70 -62.72
N THR A 1225 -7.30 -30.31 -63.20
CA THR A 1225 -5.97 -29.68 -63.22
C THR A 1225 -5.99 -28.32 -63.93
N ASP A 1226 -6.77 -28.20 -65.01
CA ASP A 1226 -6.90 -26.95 -65.77
C ASP A 1226 -7.65 -25.87 -64.97
N GLN A 1227 -8.70 -26.24 -64.23
CA GLN A 1227 -9.43 -25.31 -63.37
C GLN A 1227 -8.57 -24.83 -62.20
N ALA A 1228 -7.84 -25.73 -61.55
CA ALA A 1228 -6.91 -25.41 -60.46
C ALA A 1228 -5.82 -24.43 -60.94
N LYS A 1229 -5.25 -24.68 -62.13
CA LYS A 1229 -4.27 -23.78 -62.76
C LYS A 1229 -4.88 -22.42 -63.14
N TYR A 1230 -6.10 -22.38 -63.66
CA TYR A 1230 -6.78 -21.13 -64.01
C TYR A 1230 -7.04 -20.24 -62.78
N LEU A 1231 -7.40 -20.86 -61.66
CA LEU A 1231 -7.69 -20.19 -60.39
C LEU A 1231 -6.43 -19.89 -59.55
N ASP A 1232 -5.25 -20.38 -59.97
CA ASP A 1232 -3.99 -20.32 -59.22
C ASP A 1232 -4.10 -20.94 -57.80
N VAL A 1233 -4.72 -22.12 -57.72
CA VAL A 1233 -4.89 -22.90 -56.48
C VAL A 1233 -4.53 -24.37 -56.69
N GLN A 1234 -4.40 -25.14 -55.60
CA GLN A 1234 -4.25 -26.58 -55.71
C GLN A 1234 -5.60 -27.27 -55.95
N VAL A 1235 -5.57 -28.46 -56.56
CA VAL A 1235 -6.78 -29.26 -56.88
C VAL A 1235 -7.65 -29.53 -55.64
N ASN A 1236 -7.02 -29.72 -54.47
CA ASN A 1236 -7.71 -30.05 -53.22
C ASN A 1236 -7.89 -28.84 -52.27
N GLY A 1237 -7.57 -27.63 -52.74
CA GLY A 1237 -7.61 -26.40 -51.94
C GLY A 1237 -6.26 -26.03 -51.30
N PRO A 1238 -6.19 -24.91 -50.55
CA PRO A 1238 -7.32 -24.08 -50.17
C PRO A 1238 -7.95 -23.39 -51.37
N PHE A 1239 -9.29 -23.35 -51.44
CA PHE A 1239 -10.00 -22.84 -52.62
C PHE A 1239 -10.08 -21.31 -52.68
N LYS A 1240 -9.56 -20.62 -51.67
CA LYS A 1240 -9.42 -19.16 -51.62
C LYS A 1240 -7.99 -18.76 -51.23
N PRO A 1241 -7.43 -17.70 -51.85
CA PRO A 1241 -6.07 -17.25 -51.55
C PRO A 1241 -5.97 -16.72 -50.11
N LYS A 1242 -4.75 -16.69 -49.54
CA LYS A 1242 -4.52 -16.32 -48.13
C LYS A 1242 -5.12 -14.96 -47.71
N HIS A 1243 -5.12 -13.97 -48.61
CA HIS A 1243 -5.68 -12.63 -48.35
C HIS A 1243 -7.21 -12.57 -48.37
N TYR A 1244 -7.90 -13.60 -48.87
CA TYR A 1244 -9.37 -13.62 -48.94
C TYR A 1244 -9.96 -13.94 -47.56
N ARG A 1245 -10.83 -13.08 -47.04
CA ARG A 1245 -11.61 -13.35 -45.82
C ARG A 1245 -12.91 -14.04 -46.25
N TYR A 1246 -13.14 -15.27 -45.78
CA TYR A 1246 -14.30 -16.08 -46.17
C TYR A 1246 -15.63 -15.44 -45.83
#